data_AF-A0A9Q0ZWJ4-F1
#
_entry.id   AF-A0A9Q0ZWJ4-F1
#
_cell.length_a   1.000
_cell.length_b   1.000
_cell.length_c   1.000
_cell.angle_alpha   90.00
_cell.angle_beta   90.00
_cell.angle_gamma   90.00
#
_symmetry.space_group_name_H-M   'P 1'
#
loop_
_entity.id
_entity.type
_entity.pdbx_description
1 polymer ?
#
loop_
_entity_poly.entity_id
_entity_poly.type
_entity_poly.pdbx_seq_one_letter_code
_entity_poly.pdbx_strand_id
1 'polypeptide(L)'
;MACLLFQILMQCAEAIEGGRLDDADSFLERIQSLASQEASKSTRKVAKYCAEALVRRAYGIRPLCPLRLLFTDLSKPFLDFALSSTEDAIAGAWNPRNKRLHIIDLSIMSDIWRWTAFIALFKGRCVGRLQSVLITSFTSKLLNHSDQSSQERVRKVVGDVNLEWRQLIYSRPDDIVKKISKLRRKRKDDMVVVSWHFILRKLLAQDGAIEQVLSKVKDLKADIMVIFEQEANLNSPDLSKRLQQSLQYYSTVFESLEQDDDTFISWKTSYFRRQIGNVVACEGIDRVERIESFDQWQHRLSQAGFCPVPLQARYFTHGFRFLFEKYGIKHTDGHIQLCWDDFPLAVGSAWKLTDPPQSSSGPCVMQDVVDDPEEMASSSEYEDTLGYWKNMLAGLCVMQDVVDDSEEMVRSYESEDDEENVDDPEEMASSSESEDDEENDPCIMADRNLWSTQGCSMNRIAASAELFDIMEYLCHLYKLQAAVTWISDNRGGNTNSNEKRILCIDYSACYTLIPSINDFVGGYAHLRLEEGQGVAGKALQSNFHIQHDVYEPDPADFYDSDNESNWQNRTFHASFAIRLTSTHSCKDDYVLEFFLPEEMKEISEQELLISKVLRTLQKNCLESWKVWVRELNEASDNGVRLDDERISSIPHEAVLGENEFMTFNSTNNQAGETHEPPEQVLFFSDCLFVLDE
;
A
#
# COMPACT_ATOMS: atom_id res chain seq x y z
N MET A 1 0.77 28.91 8.74
CA MET A 1 0.91 29.02 7.27
C MET A 1 -0.02 28.04 6.55
N ALA A 2 -0.29 26.88 7.16
CA ALA A 2 -1.28 25.87 6.76
C ALA A 2 -2.58 26.41 6.13
N CYS A 3 -3.27 27.37 6.77
CA CYS A 3 -4.54 27.89 6.22
C CYS A 3 -4.37 28.55 4.84
N LEU A 4 -3.29 29.31 4.63
CA LEU A 4 -3.00 29.92 3.33
C LEU A 4 -2.61 28.85 2.31
N LEU A 5 -1.79 27.88 2.70
CA LEU A 5 -1.39 26.76 1.84
C LEU A 5 -2.60 25.97 1.33
N PHE A 6 -3.53 25.62 2.23
CA PHE A 6 -4.77 24.95 1.87
C PHE A 6 -5.66 25.81 0.98
N GLN A 7 -5.74 27.12 1.22
CA GLN A 7 -6.46 28.02 0.33
C GLN A 7 -5.89 28.03 -1.09
N ILE A 8 -4.55 28.06 -1.25
CA ILE A 8 -3.94 28.02 -2.59
C ILE A 8 -4.17 26.66 -3.26
N LEU A 9 -4.15 25.54 -2.52
CA LEU A 9 -4.52 24.22 -3.05
C LEU A 9 -5.95 24.20 -3.59
N MET A 10 -6.91 24.79 -2.88
CA MET A 10 -8.28 24.92 -3.35
C MET A 10 -8.37 25.77 -4.62
N GLN A 11 -7.65 26.89 -4.68
CA GLN A 11 -7.59 27.74 -5.88
C GLN A 11 -6.96 27.02 -7.08
N CYS A 12 -5.93 26.21 -6.84
CA CYS A 12 -5.32 25.36 -7.87
C CYS A 12 -6.33 24.33 -8.41
N ALA A 13 -7.12 23.71 -7.53
CA ALA A 13 -8.17 22.77 -7.94
C ALA A 13 -9.23 23.46 -8.82
N GLU A 14 -9.70 24.65 -8.41
CA GLU A 14 -10.65 25.45 -9.19
C GLU A 14 -10.09 25.91 -10.55
N ALA A 15 -8.78 26.20 -10.63
CA ALA A 15 -8.11 26.52 -11.87
C ALA A 15 -8.07 25.32 -12.82
N ILE A 16 -7.72 24.13 -12.31
CA ILE A 16 -7.70 22.88 -13.08
C ILE A 16 -9.10 22.50 -13.57
N GLU A 17 -10.12 22.55 -12.72
CA GLU A 17 -11.51 22.27 -13.13
C GLU A 17 -12.02 23.29 -14.15
N GLY A 18 -11.54 24.52 -14.09
CA GLY A 18 -11.82 25.56 -15.07
C GLY A 18 -10.95 25.52 -16.33
N GLY A 19 -10.06 24.53 -16.48
CA GLY A 19 -9.15 24.39 -17.63
C GLY A 19 -8.05 25.46 -17.72
N ARG A 20 -7.81 26.23 -16.65
CA ARG A 20 -6.80 27.30 -16.59
C ARG A 20 -5.47 26.74 -16.08
N LEU A 21 -4.76 26.01 -16.94
CA LEU A 21 -3.52 25.32 -16.56
C LEU A 21 -2.37 26.29 -16.25
N ASP A 22 -2.29 27.45 -16.90
CA ASP A 22 -1.26 28.47 -16.59
C ASP A 22 -1.44 29.05 -15.18
N ASP A 23 -2.69 29.29 -14.77
CA ASP A 23 -3.02 29.72 -13.41
C ASP A 23 -2.67 28.60 -12.40
N ALA A 24 -2.99 27.35 -12.74
CA ALA A 24 -2.70 26.19 -11.90
C ALA A 24 -1.18 25.99 -11.70
N ASP A 25 -0.38 26.13 -12.76
CA ASP A 25 1.08 26.08 -12.71
C ASP A 25 1.64 27.17 -11.76
N SER A 26 1.12 28.39 -11.89
CA SER A 26 1.47 29.52 -11.00
C SER A 26 1.08 29.25 -9.53
N PHE A 27 -0.07 28.61 -9.30
CA PHE A 27 -0.48 28.22 -7.95
C PHE A 27 0.41 27.12 -7.38
N LEU A 28 0.87 26.16 -8.19
CA LEU A 28 1.77 25.09 -7.77
C LEU A 28 3.14 25.61 -7.36
N GLU A 29 3.71 26.58 -8.10
CA GLU A 29 4.94 27.27 -7.69
C GLU A 29 4.77 27.93 -6.31
N ARG A 30 3.62 28.58 -6.08
CA ARG A 30 3.30 29.18 -4.79
C ARG A 30 3.10 28.15 -3.69
N ILE A 31 2.44 27.03 -3.98
CA ILE A 31 2.27 25.90 -3.06
C ILE A 31 3.64 25.35 -2.65
N GLN A 32 4.57 25.16 -3.59
CA GLN A 32 5.92 24.70 -3.31
C GLN A 32 6.67 25.67 -2.39
N SER A 33 6.62 26.97 -2.68
CA SER A 33 7.25 28.00 -1.87
C SER A 33 6.67 28.07 -0.45
N LEU A 34 5.34 27.95 -0.30
CA LEU A 34 4.69 27.94 1.00
C LEU A 34 4.95 26.65 1.78
N ALA A 35 4.95 25.50 1.09
CA ALA A 35 5.23 24.22 1.70
C ALA A 35 6.68 24.15 2.20
N SER A 36 7.67 24.72 1.52
CA SER A 36 9.05 24.73 2.02
C SER A 36 9.23 25.55 3.30
N GLN A 37 8.33 26.50 3.57
CA GLN A 37 8.32 27.34 4.77
C GLN A 37 7.43 26.79 5.88
N GLU A 38 6.56 25.82 5.61
CA GLU A 38 5.64 25.27 6.60
C GLU A 38 6.40 24.45 7.65
N ALA A 39 6.12 24.69 8.93
CA ALA A 39 6.86 24.07 10.04
C ALA A 39 6.46 22.60 10.23
N SER A 40 5.16 22.31 10.12
CA SER A 40 4.62 20.95 10.27
C SER A 40 5.07 20.05 9.11
N LYS A 41 5.89 19.03 9.41
CA LYS A 41 6.30 17.96 8.47
C LYS A 41 5.06 17.31 7.82
N SER A 42 4.03 17.05 8.62
CA SER A 42 2.78 16.41 8.17
C SER A 42 2.03 17.29 7.18
N THR A 43 1.85 18.57 7.51
CA THR A 43 1.16 19.51 6.64
C THR A 43 1.91 19.67 5.31
N ARG A 44 3.26 19.70 5.33
CA ARG A 44 4.07 19.72 4.10
C ARG A 44 3.81 18.51 3.22
N LYS A 45 3.84 17.30 3.79
CA LYS A 45 3.59 16.05 3.05
C LYS A 45 2.21 16.03 2.42
N VAL A 46 1.17 16.33 3.20
CA VAL A 46 -0.21 16.35 2.72
C VAL A 46 -0.40 17.37 1.59
N ALA A 47 0.14 18.58 1.74
CA ALA A 47 0.07 19.60 0.70
C ALA A 47 0.77 19.16 -0.60
N LYS A 48 1.96 18.54 -0.49
CA LYS A 48 2.69 18.02 -1.64
C LYS A 48 1.92 16.90 -2.35
N TYR A 49 1.37 15.94 -1.62
CA TYR A 49 0.61 14.84 -2.23
C TYR A 49 -0.72 15.31 -2.83
N CYS A 50 -1.39 16.30 -2.24
CA CYS A 50 -2.58 16.90 -2.84
C CYS A 50 -2.23 17.66 -4.14
N ALA A 51 -1.13 18.41 -4.15
CA ALA A 51 -0.65 19.09 -5.36
C ALA A 51 -0.30 18.11 -6.47
N GLU A 52 0.41 17.01 -6.16
CA GLU A 52 0.66 15.93 -7.13
C GLU A 52 -0.65 15.33 -7.65
N ALA A 53 -1.62 15.08 -6.76
CA ALA A 53 -2.91 14.53 -7.16
C ALA A 53 -3.72 15.48 -8.08
N LEU A 54 -3.61 16.79 -7.85
CA LEU A 54 -4.18 17.80 -8.74
C LEU A 54 -3.51 17.78 -10.12
N VAL A 55 -2.18 17.67 -10.18
CA VAL A 55 -1.46 17.52 -11.45
C VAL A 55 -1.87 16.23 -12.17
N ARG A 56 -1.93 15.10 -11.46
CA ARG A 56 -2.42 13.84 -12.01
C ARG A 56 -3.82 14.01 -12.61
N ARG A 57 -4.71 14.74 -11.92
CA ARG A 57 -6.04 15.08 -12.43
C ARG A 57 -5.99 15.86 -13.74
N ALA A 58 -5.18 16.92 -13.79
CA ALA A 58 -5.07 17.81 -14.93
C ALA A 58 -4.62 17.08 -16.20
N TYR A 59 -3.68 16.14 -16.07
CA TYR A 59 -3.18 15.33 -17.19
C TYR A 59 -3.93 14.01 -17.41
N GLY A 60 -4.90 13.68 -16.57
CA GLY A 60 -5.60 12.40 -16.62
C GLY A 60 -4.70 11.19 -16.32
N ILE A 61 -3.63 11.39 -15.55
CA ILE A 61 -2.69 10.34 -15.14
C ILE A 61 -3.37 9.43 -14.14
N ARG A 62 -3.39 8.14 -14.45
CA ARG A 62 -4.02 7.10 -13.64
C ARG A 62 -2.95 6.14 -13.14
N PRO A 63 -2.99 5.73 -11.87
CA PRO A 63 -2.08 4.70 -11.39
C PRO A 63 -2.17 3.44 -12.25
N LEU A 64 -1.02 2.95 -12.74
CA LEU A 64 -0.91 1.73 -13.53
C LEU A 64 -1.44 0.49 -12.78
N CYS A 65 -1.57 0.59 -11.47
CA CYS A 65 -2.15 -0.44 -10.62
C CYS A 65 -3.11 0.19 -9.60
N PRO A 66 -4.39 0.41 -9.95
CA PRO A 66 -5.36 1.04 -9.05
C PRO A 66 -5.59 0.25 -7.75
N LEU A 67 -5.22 -1.03 -7.71
CA LEU A 67 -5.63 -1.98 -6.67
C LEU A 67 -4.47 -2.51 -5.84
N ARG A 68 -3.46 -1.67 -5.66
CA ARG A 68 -2.34 -1.89 -4.73
C ARG A 68 -2.85 -1.90 -3.30
N LEU A 69 -3.35 -3.06 -2.91
CA LEU A 69 -3.52 -3.53 -1.55
C LEU A 69 -2.22 -4.24 -1.21
N LEU A 70 -1.13 -3.48 -1.26
CA LEU A 70 0.19 -3.98 -0.91
C LEU A 70 0.21 -4.30 0.58
N PHE A 71 1.16 -5.14 0.98
CA PHE A 71 1.52 -5.29 2.37
C PHE A 71 1.95 -3.90 2.84
N THR A 72 1.00 -3.20 3.45
CA THR A 72 1.21 -1.93 4.09
C THR A 72 1.11 -2.27 5.55
N ASP A 73 2.22 -2.24 6.25
CA ASP A 73 2.26 -2.40 7.69
C ASP A 73 1.65 -1.18 8.37
N LEU A 74 0.34 -0.96 8.11
CA LEU A 74 -0.48 0.12 8.67
C LEU A 74 0.03 0.37 10.07
N SER A 75 0.33 1.63 10.40
CA SER A 75 1.00 1.96 11.67
C SER A 75 0.43 1.12 12.79
N LYS A 76 1.33 0.54 13.59
CA LYS A 76 1.03 -0.44 14.63
C LYS A 76 -0.27 -0.17 15.41
N PRO A 77 -0.65 1.08 15.76
CA PRO A 77 -1.96 1.38 16.36
C PRO A 77 -3.19 0.92 15.55
N PHE A 78 -3.22 1.13 14.24
CA PHE A 78 -4.33 0.71 13.37
C PHE A 78 -4.40 -0.81 13.25
N LEU A 79 -3.23 -1.44 13.16
CA LEU A 79 -3.10 -2.89 13.10
C LEU A 79 -3.62 -3.51 14.40
N ASP A 80 -3.04 -3.14 15.54
CA ASP A 80 -3.42 -3.64 16.87
C ASP A 80 -4.91 -3.37 17.14
N PHE A 81 -5.40 -2.17 16.79
CA PHE A 81 -6.83 -1.81 16.86
C PHE A 81 -7.74 -2.83 16.16
N ALA A 82 -7.43 -3.16 14.91
CA ALA A 82 -8.21 -4.08 14.10
C ALA A 82 -8.08 -5.54 14.57
N LEU A 83 -6.86 -5.97 14.91
CA LEU A 83 -6.57 -7.34 15.32
C LEU A 83 -7.26 -7.70 16.62
N SER A 84 -6.91 -7.02 17.71
CA SER A 84 -7.37 -7.39 19.06
C SER A 84 -8.90 -7.33 19.15
N SER A 85 -9.51 -6.34 18.49
CA SER A 85 -10.97 -6.20 18.42
C SER A 85 -11.65 -7.30 17.60
N THR A 86 -11.03 -7.76 16.52
CA THR A 86 -11.53 -8.90 15.73
C THR A 86 -11.49 -10.18 16.54
N GLU A 87 -10.37 -10.44 17.22
CA GLU A 87 -10.20 -11.62 18.07
C GLU A 87 -11.26 -11.66 19.18
N ASP A 88 -11.51 -10.53 19.84
CA ASP A 88 -12.57 -10.38 20.84
C ASP A 88 -13.96 -10.66 20.27
N ALA A 89 -14.26 -10.13 19.09
CA ALA A 89 -15.53 -10.35 18.43
C ALA A 89 -15.75 -11.85 18.11
N ILE A 90 -14.71 -12.53 17.61
CA ILE A 90 -14.77 -13.97 17.32
C ILE A 90 -14.95 -14.76 18.63
N ALA A 91 -14.18 -14.43 19.67
CA ALA A 91 -14.26 -15.11 20.95
C ALA A 91 -15.65 -14.94 21.61
N GLY A 92 -16.20 -13.74 21.61
CA GLY A 92 -17.54 -13.45 22.13
C GLY A 92 -18.67 -14.11 21.33
N ALA A 93 -18.47 -14.35 20.03
CA ALA A 93 -19.45 -15.03 19.18
C ALA A 93 -19.34 -16.57 19.19
N TRP A 94 -18.31 -17.14 19.84
CA TRP A 94 -18.08 -18.58 19.83
C TRP A 94 -19.18 -19.35 20.55
N ASN A 95 -19.80 -20.31 19.85
CA ASN A 95 -20.75 -21.25 20.44
C ASN A 95 -20.02 -22.55 20.85
N PRO A 96 -20.15 -23.05 22.10
CA PRO A 96 -19.51 -24.29 22.53
C PRO A 96 -19.93 -25.56 21.74
N ARG A 97 -20.99 -25.49 20.92
CA ARG A 97 -21.39 -26.57 20.00
C ARG A 97 -20.56 -26.60 18.71
N ASN A 98 -19.93 -25.49 18.36
CA ASN A 98 -19.08 -25.39 17.19
C ASN A 98 -17.82 -26.21 17.41
N LYS A 99 -17.38 -26.88 16.35
CA LYS A 99 -16.13 -27.68 16.35
C LYS A 99 -15.13 -27.15 15.33
N ARG A 100 -15.57 -26.26 14.45
CA ARG A 100 -14.80 -25.76 13.32
C ARG A 100 -14.98 -24.26 13.19
N LEU A 101 -13.91 -23.57 12.85
CA LEU A 101 -13.91 -22.15 12.58
C LEU A 101 -13.53 -21.94 11.11
N HIS A 102 -14.37 -21.22 10.36
CA HIS A 102 -14.08 -20.79 9.00
C HIS A 102 -13.98 -19.28 8.98
N ILE A 103 -12.77 -18.78 8.80
CA ILE A 103 -12.47 -17.35 8.66
C ILE A 103 -12.40 -17.03 7.18
N ILE A 104 -13.28 -16.15 6.70
CA ILE A 104 -13.21 -15.56 5.37
C ILE A 104 -12.58 -14.18 5.55
N ASP A 105 -11.32 -14.06 5.14
CA ASP A 105 -10.48 -12.93 5.42
C ASP A 105 -10.28 -12.06 4.18
N LEU A 106 -10.86 -10.87 4.22
CA LEU A 106 -10.73 -9.84 3.20
C LEU A 106 -10.00 -8.67 3.84
N SER A 107 -8.67 -8.73 3.80
CA SER A 107 -7.81 -7.76 4.44
C SER A 107 -6.79 -7.25 3.44
N ILE A 108 -6.40 -5.98 3.60
CA ILE A 108 -5.21 -5.45 2.94
C ILE A 108 -3.93 -6.09 3.52
N MET A 109 -4.04 -6.56 4.76
CA MET A 109 -3.00 -7.25 5.51
C MET A 109 -2.98 -8.73 5.10
N SER A 110 -1.93 -9.17 4.41
CA SER A 110 -1.89 -10.50 3.78
C SER A 110 -1.17 -11.58 4.59
N ASP A 111 -0.90 -11.34 5.87
CA ASP A 111 -0.08 -12.26 6.65
C ASP A 111 -0.88 -13.41 7.30
N ILE A 112 -0.43 -14.64 7.07
CA ILE A 112 -0.94 -15.84 7.75
C ILE A 112 -0.60 -15.82 9.24
N TRP A 113 0.54 -15.23 9.64
CA TRP A 113 1.02 -15.18 11.02
C TRP A 113 0.06 -14.47 11.96
N ARG A 114 -0.66 -13.48 11.43
CA ARG A 114 -1.75 -12.77 12.08
C ARG A 114 -2.74 -13.70 12.78
N TRP A 115 -3.15 -14.78 12.09
CA TRP A 115 -4.11 -15.72 12.63
C TRP A 115 -3.46 -16.78 13.52
N THR A 116 -2.15 -16.98 13.43
CA THR A 116 -1.42 -18.01 14.18
C THR A 116 -1.50 -17.79 15.69
N ALA A 117 -1.16 -16.58 16.15
CA ALA A 117 -1.19 -16.23 17.57
C ALA A 117 -2.61 -16.34 18.13
N PHE A 118 -3.60 -15.78 17.42
CA PHE A 118 -5.01 -15.91 17.77
C PHE A 118 -5.43 -17.37 17.91
N ILE A 119 -5.16 -18.23 16.91
CA ILE A 119 -5.61 -19.63 16.93
C ILE A 119 -4.96 -20.39 18.10
N ALA A 120 -3.68 -20.16 18.37
CA ALA A 120 -2.98 -20.79 19.50
C ALA A 120 -3.64 -20.45 20.84
N LEU A 121 -3.96 -19.16 21.07
CA LEU A 121 -4.63 -18.69 22.28
C LEU A 121 -6.10 -19.15 22.34
N PHE A 122 -6.81 -19.03 21.22
CA PHE A 122 -8.22 -19.37 21.10
C PHE A 122 -8.49 -20.85 21.38
N LYS A 123 -7.59 -21.73 20.91
CA LYS A 123 -7.60 -23.17 21.22
C LYS A 123 -7.59 -23.44 22.73
N GLY A 124 -6.73 -22.75 23.48
CA GLY A 124 -6.66 -22.89 24.94
C GLY A 124 -7.98 -22.51 25.63
N ARG A 125 -8.63 -21.44 25.17
CA ARG A 125 -9.94 -20.98 25.66
C ARG A 125 -11.10 -21.92 25.31
N CYS A 126 -10.99 -22.70 24.22
CA CYS A 126 -12.06 -23.56 23.71
C CYS A 126 -12.18 -24.96 24.38
N VAL A 127 -11.47 -25.22 25.49
CA VAL A 127 -11.46 -26.52 26.23
C VAL A 127 -11.33 -27.73 25.30
N GLY A 128 -10.42 -27.66 24.31
CA GLY A 128 -10.12 -28.76 23.39
C GLY A 128 -11.22 -29.11 22.35
N ARG A 129 -12.23 -28.25 22.16
CA ARG A 129 -13.32 -28.52 21.20
C ARG A 129 -13.05 -28.04 19.78
N LEU A 130 -12.10 -27.13 19.58
CA LEU A 130 -11.72 -26.65 18.26
C LEU A 130 -10.93 -27.75 17.54
N GLN A 131 -11.56 -28.37 16.53
CA GLN A 131 -10.97 -29.49 15.79
C GLN A 131 -10.29 -29.05 14.50
N SER A 132 -10.82 -28.00 13.85
CA SER A 132 -10.28 -27.52 12.59
C SER A 132 -10.54 -26.04 12.37
N VAL A 133 -9.59 -25.37 11.74
CA VAL A 133 -9.69 -23.99 11.27
C VAL A 133 -9.49 -23.97 9.76
N LEU A 134 -10.41 -23.32 9.04
CA LEU A 134 -10.26 -23.00 7.63
C LEU A 134 -10.08 -21.48 7.51
N ILE A 135 -8.97 -21.04 6.95
CA ILE A 135 -8.77 -19.63 6.57
C ILE A 135 -8.95 -19.55 5.07
N THR A 136 -9.86 -18.69 4.61
CA THR A 136 -10.01 -18.33 3.19
C THR A 136 -9.61 -16.88 3.02
N SER A 137 -8.37 -16.61 2.62
CA SER A 137 -7.87 -15.25 2.44
C SER A 137 -7.98 -14.78 0.99
N PHE A 138 -8.21 -13.49 0.81
CA PHE A 138 -8.14 -12.83 -0.49
C PHE A 138 -6.79 -12.11 -0.58
N THR A 139 -5.98 -12.44 -1.58
CA THR A 139 -4.65 -11.84 -1.75
C THR A 139 -4.49 -11.23 -3.13
N SER A 140 -3.86 -10.06 -3.21
CA SER A 140 -3.53 -9.45 -4.49
C SER A 140 -2.54 -10.31 -5.27
N LYS A 141 -2.70 -10.41 -6.60
CA LYS A 141 -1.79 -11.15 -7.48
C LYS A 141 -0.32 -10.75 -7.33
N LEU A 142 -0.07 -9.47 -7.04
CA LEU A 142 1.29 -8.93 -6.88
C LEU A 142 1.94 -9.29 -5.53
N LEU A 143 1.14 -9.66 -4.53
CA LEU A 143 1.61 -10.10 -3.21
C LEU A 143 1.56 -11.62 -3.05
N ASN A 144 1.44 -12.36 -4.15
CA ASN A 144 1.33 -13.81 -4.08
C ASN A 144 2.69 -14.46 -3.76
N HIS A 145 3.15 -14.27 -2.53
CA HIS A 145 4.22 -15.03 -1.91
C HIS A 145 3.56 -16.27 -1.29
N SER A 146 3.09 -17.20 -2.13
CA SER A 146 2.58 -18.48 -1.64
C SER A 146 3.75 -19.29 -1.09
N ASP A 147 4.18 -18.96 0.12
CA ASP A 147 5.25 -19.64 0.80
C ASP A 147 4.68 -20.85 1.53
N GLN A 148 4.84 -22.03 0.92
CA GLN A 148 4.46 -23.29 1.55
C GLN A 148 5.19 -23.50 2.89
N SER A 149 6.39 -22.92 3.05
CA SER A 149 7.15 -23.03 4.31
C SER A 149 6.50 -22.24 5.46
N SER A 150 5.93 -21.07 5.18
CA SER A 150 5.14 -20.30 6.15
C SER A 150 3.93 -21.09 6.65
N GLN A 151 3.21 -21.80 5.76
CA GLN A 151 2.07 -22.62 6.19
C GLN A 151 2.50 -23.75 7.14
N GLU A 152 3.64 -24.36 6.87
CA GLU A 152 4.16 -25.46 7.68
C GLU A 152 4.62 -24.98 9.06
N ARG A 153 5.28 -23.81 9.13
CA ARG A 153 5.63 -23.19 10.42
C ARG A 153 4.38 -22.88 11.25
N VAL A 154 3.34 -22.32 10.66
CA VAL A 154 2.06 -22.05 11.35
C VAL A 154 1.41 -23.34 11.87
N ARG A 155 1.43 -24.43 11.09
CA ARG A 155 0.91 -25.73 11.54
C ARG A 155 1.64 -26.23 12.78
N LYS A 156 2.97 -26.07 12.85
CA LYS A 156 3.76 -26.45 14.04
C LYS A 156 3.31 -25.68 15.29
N VAL A 157 3.07 -24.37 15.16
CA VAL A 157 2.63 -23.52 16.29
C VAL A 157 1.22 -23.88 16.77
N VAL A 158 0.30 -24.14 15.83
CA VAL A 158 -1.11 -24.42 16.14
C VAL A 158 -1.33 -25.85 16.68
N GLY A 159 -0.43 -26.78 16.38
CA GLY A 159 -0.39 -28.14 16.92
C GLY A 159 -1.46 -29.06 16.33
N ASP A 160 -2.27 -29.69 17.18
CA ASP A 160 -3.28 -30.71 16.81
C ASP A 160 -4.57 -30.15 16.16
N VAL A 161 -4.71 -28.83 16.02
CA VAL A 161 -5.84 -28.25 15.30
C VAL A 161 -5.58 -28.36 13.79
N ASN A 162 -6.50 -29.00 13.06
CA ASN A 162 -6.37 -29.14 11.62
C ASN A 162 -6.57 -27.78 10.92
N LEU A 163 -5.49 -27.18 10.42
CA LEU A 163 -5.48 -25.90 9.72
C LEU A 163 -5.44 -26.09 8.20
N GLU A 164 -6.53 -25.69 7.52
CA GLU A 164 -6.60 -25.54 6.06
C GLU A 164 -6.48 -24.03 5.73
N TRP A 165 -5.53 -23.65 4.86
CA TRP A 165 -5.46 -22.30 4.31
C TRP A 165 -5.74 -22.33 2.81
N ARG A 166 -6.73 -21.54 2.41
CA ARG A 166 -7.18 -21.36 1.02
C ARG A 166 -6.96 -19.92 0.60
N GLN A 167 -6.03 -19.71 -0.31
CA GLN A 167 -5.76 -18.39 -0.85
C GLN A 167 -6.53 -18.15 -2.16
N LEU A 168 -7.21 -17.00 -2.26
CA LEU A 168 -7.96 -16.59 -3.42
C LEU A 168 -7.33 -15.33 -4.03
N ILE A 169 -6.63 -15.51 -5.15
CA ILE A 169 -5.89 -14.42 -5.79
C ILE A 169 -6.79 -13.49 -6.58
N TYR A 170 -6.81 -12.19 -6.31
CA TYR A 170 -7.57 -11.20 -7.09
C TYR A 170 -6.65 -10.17 -7.76
N SER A 171 -7.13 -9.54 -8.82
CA SER A 171 -6.47 -8.39 -9.46
C SER A 171 -7.36 -7.14 -9.48
N ARG A 172 -8.69 -7.31 -9.42
CA ARG A 172 -9.69 -6.23 -9.43
C ARG A 172 -10.80 -6.41 -8.38
N PRO A 173 -11.55 -5.36 -8.00
CA PRO A 173 -12.70 -5.46 -7.10
C PRO A 173 -13.70 -6.52 -7.56
N ASP A 174 -14.00 -6.55 -8.85
CA ASP A 174 -14.90 -7.52 -9.48
C ASP A 174 -14.45 -8.97 -9.28
N ASP A 175 -13.14 -9.23 -9.23
CA ASP A 175 -12.61 -10.57 -8.96
C ASP A 175 -12.96 -11.02 -7.54
N ILE A 176 -12.96 -10.09 -6.57
CA ILE A 176 -13.36 -10.35 -5.18
C ILE A 176 -14.82 -10.79 -5.16
N VAL A 177 -15.71 -10.04 -5.81
CA VAL A 177 -17.15 -10.37 -5.93
C VAL A 177 -17.34 -11.74 -6.61
N LYS A 178 -16.63 -12.01 -7.70
CA LYS A 178 -16.67 -13.29 -8.42
C LYS A 178 -16.15 -14.47 -7.59
N LYS A 179 -15.17 -14.25 -6.72
CA LYS A 179 -14.57 -15.30 -5.88
C LYS A 179 -15.41 -15.58 -4.64
N ILE A 180 -15.89 -14.54 -3.96
CA ILE A 180 -16.73 -14.71 -2.78
C ILE A 180 -18.06 -15.37 -3.14
N SER A 181 -18.64 -15.08 -4.30
CA SER A 181 -19.90 -15.69 -4.76
C SER A 181 -19.85 -17.22 -4.86
N LYS A 182 -18.65 -17.80 -5.05
CA LYS A 182 -18.43 -19.25 -5.14
C LYS A 182 -18.28 -19.94 -3.79
N LEU A 183 -18.08 -19.19 -2.70
CA LEU A 183 -17.92 -19.76 -1.36
C LEU A 183 -19.22 -20.42 -0.88
N ARG A 184 -19.08 -21.46 -0.06
CA ARG A 184 -20.22 -22.18 0.54
C ARG A 184 -19.84 -22.61 1.95
N ARG A 185 -20.79 -22.49 2.88
CA ARG A 185 -20.68 -23.12 4.21
C ARG A 185 -20.76 -24.64 4.02
N LYS A 186 -19.74 -25.36 4.49
CA LYS A 186 -19.66 -26.82 4.30
C LYS A 186 -20.57 -27.55 5.29
N ARG A 187 -20.62 -27.10 6.56
CA ARG A 187 -21.35 -27.78 7.64
C ARG A 187 -22.08 -26.80 8.55
N LYS A 188 -23.10 -27.30 9.26
CA LYS A 188 -23.88 -26.49 10.22
C LYS A 188 -23.13 -26.19 11.51
N ASP A 189 -22.14 -27.01 11.87
CA ASP A 189 -21.28 -26.84 13.05
C ASP A 189 -20.00 -26.02 12.78
N ASP A 190 -19.85 -25.49 11.56
CA ASP A 190 -18.81 -24.52 11.20
C ASP A 190 -19.25 -23.14 11.69
N MET A 191 -18.48 -22.47 12.55
CA MET A 191 -18.63 -21.03 12.77
C MET A 191 -18.03 -20.29 11.57
N VAL A 192 -18.82 -19.49 10.87
CA VAL A 192 -18.35 -18.69 9.73
C VAL A 192 -18.18 -17.25 10.17
N VAL A 193 -16.93 -16.78 10.12
CA VAL A 193 -16.55 -15.39 10.38
C VAL A 193 -16.20 -14.73 9.06
N VAL A 194 -16.71 -13.52 8.82
CA VAL A 194 -16.27 -12.69 7.71
C VAL A 194 -15.55 -11.47 8.27
N SER A 195 -14.26 -11.34 7.94
CA SER A 195 -13.40 -10.27 8.44
C SER A 195 -13.05 -9.33 7.30
N TRP A 196 -13.29 -8.04 7.50
CA TRP A 196 -12.98 -6.98 6.54
C TRP A 196 -12.08 -5.95 7.17
N HIS A 197 -10.85 -5.80 6.65
CA HIS A 197 -9.92 -4.77 7.13
C HIS A 197 -9.50 -3.86 5.97
N PHE A 198 -10.00 -2.63 5.99
CA PHE A 198 -9.60 -1.51 5.15
C PHE A 198 -9.70 -1.78 3.63
N ILE A 199 -10.72 -2.51 3.20
CA ILE A 199 -10.86 -2.98 1.82
C ILE A 199 -12.24 -2.70 1.21
N LEU A 200 -13.31 -2.62 2.03
CA LEU A 200 -14.70 -2.56 1.55
C LEU A 200 -14.93 -1.32 0.71
N ARG A 201 -14.34 -0.18 1.11
CA ARG A 201 -14.40 1.07 0.33
C ARG A 201 -13.99 0.90 -1.13
N LYS A 202 -13.12 -0.06 -1.46
CA LYS A 202 -12.67 -0.30 -2.84
C LYS A 202 -13.73 -0.93 -3.73
N LEU A 203 -14.65 -1.68 -3.13
CA LEU A 203 -15.76 -2.29 -3.86
C LEU A 203 -16.81 -1.26 -4.28
N LEU A 204 -16.88 -0.09 -3.62
CA LEU A 204 -17.79 0.98 -4.00
C LEU A 204 -17.49 1.60 -5.38
N ALA A 205 -16.33 1.26 -5.98
CA ALA A 205 -16.02 1.65 -7.36
C ALA A 205 -16.91 0.96 -8.39
N GLN A 206 -17.50 -0.18 -8.00
CA GLN A 206 -18.38 -0.97 -8.82
C GLN A 206 -19.79 -0.95 -8.24
N ASP A 207 -20.74 -0.43 -9.02
CA ASP A 207 -22.13 -0.38 -8.63
C ASP A 207 -22.67 -1.77 -8.28
N GLY A 208 -23.32 -1.89 -7.13
CA GLY A 208 -23.93 -3.14 -6.66
C GLY A 208 -22.94 -4.19 -6.12
N ALA A 209 -21.63 -3.95 -6.12
CA ALA A 209 -20.65 -4.92 -5.65
C ALA A 209 -20.79 -5.22 -4.15
N ILE A 210 -20.96 -4.18 -3.33
CA ILE A 210 -21.17 -4.35 -1.89
C ILE A 210 -22.46 -5.13 -1.62
N GLU A 211 -23.54 -4.81 -2.33
CA GLU A 211 -24.83 -5.45 -2.16
C GLU A 211 -24.77 -6.95 -2.51
N GLN A 212 -24.03 -7.30 -3.58
CA GLN A 212 -23.78 -8.70 -3.95
C GLN A 212 -22.95 -9.44 -2.89
N VAL A 213 -21.91 -8.79 -2.36
CA VAL A 213 -21.07 -9.33 -1.29
C VAL A 213 -21.90 -9.56 -0.02
N LEU A 214 -22.67 -8.56 0.42
CA LEU A 214 -23.53 -8.67 1.59
C LEU A 214 -24.61 -9.73 1.42
N SER A 215 -25.22 -9.83 0.23
CA SER A 215 -26.13 -10.93 -0.10
C SER A 215 -25.44 -12.28 0.05
N LYS A 216 -24.19 -12.39 -0.40
CA LYS A 216 -23.43 -13.62 -0.28
C LYS A 216 -23.09 -13.97 1.16
N VAL A 217 -22.77 -12.98 2.00
CA VAL A 217 -22.54 -13.17 3.44
C VAL A 217 -23.80 -13.74 4.12
N LYS A 218 -24.99 -13.30 3.71
CA LYS A 218 -26.27 -13.90 4.17
C LYS A 218 -26.43 -15.34 3.73
N ASP A 219 -26.15 -15.65 2.46
CA ASP A 219 -26.26 -17.02 1.93
C ASP A 219 -25.32 -18.00 2.64
N LEU A 220 -24.14 -17.50 3.05
CA LEU A 220 -23.19 -18.25 3.88
C LEU A 220 -23.70 -18.44 5.32
N LYS A 221 -24.70 -17.67 5.75
CA LYS A 221 -25.21 -17.59 7.11
C LYS A 221 -24.08 -17.28 8.09
N ALA A 222 -23.25 -16.29 7.77
CA ALA A 222 -22.14 -15.90 8.62
C ALA A 222 -22.61 -15.62 10.05
N ASP A 223 -21.90 -16.19 11.03
CA ASP A 223 -22.25 -16.08 12.44
C ASP A 223 -21.83 -14.72 13.03
N ILE A 224 -20.79 -14.11 12.46
CA ILE A 224 -20.37 -12.74 12.75
C ILE A 224 -19.61 -12.18 11.55
N MET A 225 -19.83 -10.90 11.26
CA MET A 225 -19.06 -10.12 10.32
C MET A 225 -18.40 -8.95 11.06
N VAL A 226 -17.09 -8.78 10.90
CA VAL A 226 -16.32 -7.71 11.55
C VAL A 226 -15.74 -6.81 10.47
N ILE A 227 -15.88 -5.49 10.64
CA ILE A 227 -15.50 -4.48 9.67
C ILE A 227 -14.64 -3.42 10.34
N PHE A 228 -13.49 -3.15 9.74
CA PHE A 228 -12.64 -2.00 10.02
C PHE A 228 -12.42 -1.17 8.78
N GLU A 229 -12.65 0.13 8.89
CA GLU A 229 -12.46 1.11 7.83
C GLU A 229 -11.91 2.42 8.39
N GLN A 230 -11.43 3.28 7.49
CA GLN A 230 -11.05 4.66 7.82
C GLN A 230 -12.30 5.49 8.14
N GLU A 231 -12.24 6.35 9.15
CA GLU A 231 -13.35 7.22 9.53
C GLU A 231 -13.22 8.59 8.85
N ALA A 232 -13.72 8.69 7.61
CA ALA A 232 -13.74 9.93 6.84
C ALA A 232 -14.86 9.91 5.80
N ASN A 233 -15.28 11.09 5.35
CA ASN A 233 -16.20 11.22 4.21
C ASN A 233 -15.45 11.79 3.00
N LEU A 234 -14.75 10.92 2.24
CA LEU A 234 -13.97 11.31 1.07
C LEU A 234 -14.59 10.83 -0.25
N ASN A 235 -15.81 10.29 -0.22
CA ASN A 235 -16.52 9.78 -1.40
C ASN A 235 -17.46 10.82 -2.06
N SER A 236 -17.37 12.10 -1.70
CA SER A 236 -18.20 13.18 -2.31
C SER A 236 -18.07 13.21 -3.85
N PRO A 237 -19.15 13.46 -4.61
CA PRO A 237 -19.06 13.67 -6.05
C PRO A 237 -18.33 14.98 -6.42
N ASP A 238 -18.36 15.98 -5.53
CA ASP A 238 -17.71 17.29 -5.68
C ASP A 238 -16.22 17.22 -5.28
N LEU A 239 -15.31 17.58 -6.20
CA LEU A 239 -13.86 17.59 -5.98
C LEU A 239 -13.45 18.54 -4.85
N SER A 240 -14.03 19.74 -4.83
CA SER A 240 -13.68 20.77 -3.85
C SER A 240 -13.94 20.26 -2.43
N LYS A 241 -15.11 19.61 -2.23
CA LYS A 241 -15.42 18.95 -0.95
C LYS A 241 -14.44 17.82 -0.63
N ARG A 242 -14.16 16.93 -1.59
CA ARG A 242 -13.20 15.83 -1.36
C ARG A 242 -11.82 16.32 -0.99
N LEU A 243 -11.31 17.34 -1.67
CA LEU A 243 -9.99 17.91 -1.41
C LEU A 243 -9.95 18.56 -0.03
N GLN A 244 -10.94 19.39 0.30
CA GLN A 244 -11.03 20.02 1.62
C GLN A 244 -11.05 18.99 2.75
N GLN A 245 -11.88 17.95 2.63
CA GLN A 245 -11.99 16.89 3.64
C GLN A 245 -10.72 16.04 3.70
N SER A 246 -10.05 15.81 2.56
CA SER A 246 -8.78 15.10 2.48
C SER A 246 -7.66 15.86 3.18
N LEU A 247 -7.57 17.18 2.99
CA LEU A 247 -6.60 18.03 3.68
C LEU A 247 -6.77 17.95 5.20
N GLN A 248 -8.01 17.98 5.70
CA GLN A 248 -8.28 17.85 7.13
C GLN A 248 -7.92 16.44 7.65
N TYR A 249 -8.47 15.40 7.03
CA TYR A 249 -8.30 14.01 7.50
C TYR A 249 -6.84 13.56 7.43
N TYR A 250 -6.18 13.75 6.29
CA TYR A 250 -4.80 13.29 6.12
C TYR A 250 -3.80 14.12 6.91
N SER A 251 -4.07 15.40 7.24
CA SER A 251 -3.18 16.13 8.15
C SER A 251 -3.08 15.43 9.50
N THR A 252 -4.22 15.06 10.08
CA THR A 252 -4.25 14.35 11.37
C THR A 252 -3.67 12.94 11.26
N VAL A 253 -3.94 12.21 10.17
CA VAL A 253 -3.32 10.89 9.95
C VAL A 253 -1.81 11.02 9.89
N PHE A 254 -1.26 11.96 9.14
CA PHE A 254 0.20 12.10 9.05
C PHE A 254 0.81 12.54 10.40
N GLU A 255 0.13 13.41 11.14
CA GLU A 255 0.57 13.79 12.49
C GLU A 255 0.62 12.58 13.43
N SER A 256 -0.34 11.65 13.29
CA SER A 256 -0.37 10.42 14.08
C SER A 256 0.73 9.44 13.71
N LEU A 257 1.22 9.46 12.46
CA LEU A 257 2.31 8.61 11.99
C LEU A 257 3.70 9.13 12.35
N GLU A 258 3.85 10.45 12.52
CA GLU A 258 5.15 11.09 12.84
C GLU A 258 5.66 10.79 14.26
N GLN A 259 4.86 10.12 15.08
CA GLN A 259 5.23 9.76 16.45
C GLN A 259 5.80 8.34 16.53
N ASP A 260 5.77 7.60 15.42
CA ASP A 260 6.52 6.36 15.25
C ASP A 260 7.95 6.73 14.79
N ASP A 261 8.93 6.61 15.68
CA ASP A 261 10.30 7.15 15.54
C ASP A 261 11.23 6.33 14.61
N ASP A 262 10.74 5.91 13.44
CA ASP A 262 11.40 4.85 12.66
C ASP A 262 11.53 5.19 11.16
N THR A 263 12.63 4.75 10.53
CA THR A 263 12.91 4.80 9.06
C THR A 263 11.79 4.16 8.22
N PHE A 264 10.89 3.47 8.91
CA PHE A 264 9.59 2.95 8.52
C PHE A 264 8.54 4.03 8.10
N ILE A 265 8.78 5.33 8.29
CA ILE A 265 7.83 6.40 7.89
C ILE A 265 7.66 6.49 6.35
N SER A 266 8.71 6.26 5.56
CA SER A 266 8.66 6.46 4.09
C SER A 266 7.66 5.53 3.38
N TRP A 267 7.55 4.28 3.80
CA TRP A 267 6.62 3.34 3.18
C TRP A 267 5.17 3.57 3.67
N LYS A 268 4.96 3.96 4.95
CA LYS A 268 3.64 4.37 5.50
C LYS A 268 3.06 5.53 4.70
N THR A 269 3.88 6.54 4.44
CA THR A 269 3.47 7.74 3.70
C THR A 269 3.16 7.44 2.23
N SER A 270 3.84 6.47 1.62
CA SER A 270 3.55 6.01 0.25
C SER A 270 2.15 5.41 0.10
N TYR A 271 1.63 4.71 1.11
CA TYR A 271 0.24 4.22 1.11
C TYR A 271 -0.76 5.37 1.02
N PHE A 272 -0.62 6.36 1.90
CA PHE A 272 -1.53 7.51 1.94
C PHE A 272 -1.35 8.45 0.74
N ARG A 273 -0.13 8.60 0.20
CA ARG A 273 0.13 9.30 -1.06
C ARG A 273 -0.73 8.75 -2.20
N ARG A 274 -0.76 7.43 -2.38
CA ARG A 274 -1.61 6.77 -3.41
C ARG A 274 -3.08 7.00 -3.15
N GLN A 275 -3.49 6.94 -1.88
CA GLN A 275 -4.86 7.14 -1.47
C GLN A 275 -5.35 8.55 -1.82
N ILE A 276 -4.59 9.57 -1.43
CA ILE A 276 -4.81 10.98 -1.79
C ILE A 276 -4.87 11.12 -3.32
N GLY A 277 -3.87 10.55 -4.01
CA GLY A 277 -3.79 10.49 -5.46
C GLY A 277 -5.09 9.99 -6.09
N ASN A 278 -5.63 8.87 -5.64
CA ASN A 278 -6.84 8.29 -6.20
C ASN A 278 -8.11 9.09 -5.83
N VAL A 279 -8.25 9.55 -4.59
CA VAL A 279 -9.40 10.34 -4.11
C VAL A 279 -9.56 11.65 -4.88
N VAL A 280 -8.44 12.34 -5.14
CA VAL A 280 -8.42 13.67 -5.75
C VAL A 280 -8.32 13.58 -7.27
N ALA A 281 -7.46 12.72 -7.82
CA ALA A 281 -7.19 12.69 -9.26
C ALA A 281 -8.23 11.92 -10.07
N CYS A 282 -8.75 10.81 -9.55
CA CYS A 282 -9.56 9.88 -10.33
C CYS A 282 -11.07 10.17 -10.22
N GLU A 283 -11.82 9.69 -11.21
CA GLU A 283 -13.30 9.71 -11.24
C GLU A 283 -13.84 8.36 -11.76
N GLY A 284 -15.16 8.18 -11.70
CA GLY A 284 -15.82 6.99 -12.26
C GLY A 284 -15.29 5.68 -11.67
N ILE A 285 -15.07 4.68 -12.53
CA ILE A 285 -14.56 3.36 -12.13
C ILE A 285 -13.08 3.37 -11.74
N ASP A 286 -12.33 4.39 -12.15
CA ASP A 286 -10.89 4.52 -11.83
C ASP A 286 -10.69 5.06 -10.41
N ARG A 287 -11.69 5.74 -9.86
CA ARG A 287 -11.72 6.17 -8.45
C ARG A 287 -12.18 5.01 -7.56
N VAL A 288 -11.20 4.28 -7.04
CA VAL A 288 -11.40 3.11 -6.18
C VAL A 288 -11.35 3.42 -4.68
N GLU A 289 -10.61 4.43 -4.24
CA GLU A 289 -10.53 4.83 -2.83
C GLU A 289 -11.75 5.68 -2.45
N ARG A 290 -12.89 5.01 -2.24
CA ARG A 290 -14.18 5.64 -1.92
C ARG A 290 -14.50 5.54 -0.44
N ILE A 291 -13.83 6.37 0.36
CA ILE A 291 -13.95 6.33 1.83
C ILE A 291 -15.27 7.00 2.25
N GLU A 292 -16.13 6.24 2.94
CA GLU A 292 -17.40 6.69 3.50
C GLU A 292 -17.31 6.69 5.04
N SER A 293 -18.06 7.60 5.68
CA SER A 293 -18.18 7.68 7.14
C SER A 293 -18.87 6.44 7.72
N PHE A 294 -18.68 6.18 9.02
CA PHE A 294 -19.37 5.07 9.67
C PHE A 294 -20.89 5.17 9.53
N ASP A 295 -21.50 6.34 9.62
CA ASP A 295 -22.95 6.50 9.47
C ASP A 295 -23.47 5.95 8.13
N GLN A 296 -22.70 6.16 7.05
CA GLN A 296 -23.02 5.63 5.72
C GLN A 296 -22.88 4.11 5.67
N TRP A 297 -21.80 3.57 6.26
CA TRP A 297 -21.61 2.12 6.38
C TRP A 297 -22.71 1.46 7.22
N GLN A 298 -23.02 2.05 8.38
CA GLN A 298 -24.05 1.60 9.29
C GLN A 298 -25.41 1.55 8.59
N HIS A 299 -25.76 2.60 7.85
CA HIS A 299 -26.98 2.65 7.05
C HIS A 299 -27.04 1.52 6.02
N ARG A 300 -25.97 1.31 5.26
CA ARG A 300 -25.88 0.28 4.22
C ARG A 300 -26.01 -1.13 4.79
N LEU A 301 -25.31 -1.41 5.88
CA LEU A 301 -25.34 -2.71 6.57
C LEU A 301 -26.73 -2.98 7.18
N SER A 302 -27.35 -1.97 7.78
CA SER A 302 -28.70 -2.05 8.34
C SER A 302 -29.76 -2.29 7.26
N GLN A 303 -29.66 -1.60 6.12
CA GLN A 303 -30.53 -1.86 4.96
C GLN A 303 -30.36 -3.27 4.41
N ALA A 304 -29.13 -3.79 4.48
CA ALA A 304 -28.86 -5.18 4.20
C ALA A 304 -29.30 -6.11 5.35
N GLY A 305 -30.05 -5.69 6.36
CA GLY A 305 -30.62 -6.57 7.39
C GLY A 305 -29.60 -7.10 8.41
N PHE A 306 -28.42 -6.49 8.50
CA PHE A 306 -27.48 -6.76 9.58
C PHE A 306 -27.76 -5.84 10.77
N CYS A 307 -27.60 -6.34 11.98
CA CYS A 307 -27.64 -5.53 13.19
C CYS A 307 -26.26 -5.44 13.84
N PRO A 308 -25.92 -4.27 14.42
CA PRO A 308 -24.65 -4.09 15.09
C PRO A 308 -24.58 -4.96 16.35
N VAL A 309 -23.38 -5.43 16.65
CA VAL A 309 -23.02 -6.13 17.89
C VAL A 309 -21.98 -5.26 18.59
N PRO A 310 -22.21 -4.87 19.86
CA PRO A 310 -21.24 -4.06 20.60
C PRO A 310 -19.86 -4.73 20.66
N LEU A 311 -18.83 -3.99 20.27
CA LEU A 311 -17.44 -4.36 20.48
C LEU A 311 -16.99 -3.86 21.85
N GLN A 312 -16.36 -4.73 22.63
CA GLN A 312 -15.97 -4.40 24.01
C GLN A 312 -14.55 -3.84 24.15
N ALA A 313 -13.72 -3.93 23.09
CA ALA A 313 -12.34 -3.42 23.05
C ALA A 313 -11.53 -3.71 24.33
N ARG A 314 -11.66 -4.92 24.90
CA ARG A 314 -11.19 -5.24 26.27
C ARG A 314 -9.68 -5.15 26.42
N TYR A 315 -8.95 -5.25 25.31
CA TYR A 315 -7.49 -5.20 25.29
C TYR A 315 -6.91 -3.77 25.25
N PHE A 316 -7.74 -2.76 24.97
CA PHE A 316 -7.30 -1.36 24.89
C PHE A 316 -7.37 -0.70 26.27
N THR A 317 -6.60 -1.25 27.22
CA THR A 317 -6.46 -0.74 28.59
C THR A 317 -5.20 0.13 28.72
N HIS A 318 -4.73 0.37 29.95
CA HIS A 318 -3.51 1.13 30.26
C HIS A 318 -2.30 0.75 29.38
N GLY A 319 -2.15 -0.52 28.97
CA GLY A 319 -1.03 -0.98 28.14
C GLY A 319 -1.00 -0.36 26.73
N PHE A 320 -2.14 -0.27 26.04
CA PHE A 320 -2.21 0.38 24.72
C PHE A 320 -1.93 1.88 24.84
N ARG A 321 -2.50 2.54 25.85
CA ARG A 321 -2.27 3.97 26.11
C ARG A 321 -0.84 4.26 26.56
N PHE A 322 -0.17 3.31 27.22
CA PHE A 322 1.24 3.43 27.58
C PHE A 322 2.14 3.35 26.34
N LEU A 323 1.84 2.47 25.39
CA LEU A 323 2.59 2.34 24.15
C LEU A 323 2.27 3.46 23.14
N PHE A 324 1.06 4.00 23.19
CA PHE A 324 0.54 4.98 22.22
C PHE A 324 -0.15 6.15 22.92
N GLU A 325 0.62 7.00 23.58
CA GLU A 325 0.14 8.03 24.53
C GLU A 325 -0.98 8.93 24.00
N LYS A 326 -0.90 9.33 22.73
CA LYS A 326 -1.86 10.24 22.08
C LYS A 326 -3.00 9.53 21.34
N TYR A 327 -2.91 8.22 21.15
CA TYR A 327 -3.99 7.44 20.56
C TYR A 327 -5.04 7.12 21.63
N GLY A 328 -6.31 7.24 21.24
CA GLY A 328 -7.46 6.93 22.10
C GLY A 328 -8.42 5.96 21.43
N ILE A 329 -9.06 5.10 22.23
CA ILE A 329 -10.21 4.31 21.77
C ILE A 329 -11.47 4.92 22.35
N LYS A 330 -12.37 5.37 21.46
CA LYS A 330 -13.69 5.86 21.85
C LYS A 330 -14.71 4.74 21.69
N HIS A 331 -15.41 4.44 22.78
CA HIS A 331 -16.54 3.54 22.78
C HIS A 331 -17.81 4.30 22.42
N THR A 332 -18.62 3.70 21.55
CA THR A 332 -19.91 4.23 21.15
C THR A 332 -20.93 3.10 21.12
N ASP A 333 -22.22 3.45 21.03
CA ASP A 333 -23.29 2.47 20.97
C ASP A 333 -23.26 1.69 19.64
N GLY A 334 -22.56 0.55 19.66
CA GLY A 334 -22.51 -0.42 18.56
C GLY A 334 -21.22 -0.43 17.72
N HIS A 335 -20.26 0.46 17.98
CA HIS A 335 -18.94 0.47 17.33
C HIS A 335 -17.85 1.09 18.21
N ILE A 336 -16.60 1.00 17.77
CA ILE A 336 -15.45 1.61 18.43
C ILE A 336 -14.66 2.46 17.42
N GLN A 337 -14.02 3.52 17.88
CA GLN A 337 -13.23 4.41 17.03
C GLN A 337 -11.81 4.53 17.57
N LEU A 338 -10.82 4.34 16.70
CA LEU A 338 -9.44 4.73 16.94
C LEU A 338 -9.31 6.22 16.64
N CYS A 339 -8.85 6.99 17.62
CA CYS A 339 -8.75 8.43 17.58
C CYS A 339 -7.33 8.90 17.83
N TRP A 340 -6.99 10.06 17.26
CA TRP A 340 -5.79 10.84 17.57
C TRP A 340 -6.24 12.19 18.12
N ASP A 341 -5.96 12.45 19.40
CA ASP A 341 -6.43 13.66 20.09
C ASP A 341 -7.94 13.93 19.85
N ASP A 342 -8.76 12.92 20.15
CA ASP A 342 -10.23 12.87 19.92
C ASP A 342 -10.70 12.95 18.45
N PHE A 343 -9.80 13.17 17.49
CA PHE A 343 -10.13 13.11 16.07
C PHE A 343 -10.20 11.65 15.58
N PRO A 344 -11.33 11.19 15.02
CA PRO A 344 -11.46 9.80 14.60
C PRO A 344 -10.63 9.52 13.35
N LEU A 345 -9.82 8.45 13.40
CA LEU A 345 -8.98 7.99 12.30
C LEU A 345 -9.55 6.73 11.65
N ALA A 346 -10.02 5.78 12.46
CA ALA A 346 -10.58 4.52 11.99
C ALA A 346 -11.75 4.08 12.86
N VAL A 347 -12.62 3.26 12.27
CA VAL A 347 -13.79 2.69 12.93
C VAL A 347 -13.74 1.16 12.87
N GLY A 348 -14.15 0.52 13.96
CA GLY A 348 -14.34 -0.92 14.08
C GLY A 348 -15.77 -1.26 14.48
N SER A 349 -16.40 -2.21 13.80
CA SER A 349 -17.77 -2.63 14.10
C SER A 349 -18.00 -4.12 13.83
N ALA A 350 -18.90 -4.73 14.58
CA ALA A 350 -19.31 -6.13 14.41
C ALA A 350 -20.80 -6.24 14.11
N TRP A 351 -21.17 -7.26 13.33
CA TRP A 351 -22.50 -7.36 12.73
C TRP A 351 -23.00 -8.81 12.68
N LYS A 352 -24.29 -8.99 12.90
CA LYS A 352 -24.99 -10.29 12.75
C LYS A 352 -26.23 -10.13 11.89
N LEU A 353 -26.61 -11.19 11.20
CA LEU A 353 -27.87 -11.23 10.47
C LEU A 353 -29.03 -11.21 11.47
N THR A 354 -30.03 -10.35 11.23
CA THR A 354 -31.28 -10.42 12.00
C THR A 354 -32.11 -11.62 11.57
N ASP A 355 -32.63 -12.37 12.55
CA ASP A 355 -33.76 -13.24 12.26
C ASP A 355 -34.96 -12.35 11.90
N PRO A 356 -35.74 -12.71 10.85
CA PRO A 356 -36.93 -11.95 10.51
C PRO A 356 -37.84 -11.88 11.74
N PRO A 357 -38.45 -10.72 12.05
CA PRO A 357 -39.25 -10.56 13.25
C PRO A 357 -40.36 -11.61 13.25
N GLN A 358 -40.30 -12.55 14.19
CA GLN A 358 -41.46 -13.35 14.53
C GLN A 358 -42.49 -12.38 15.09
N SER A 359 -43.66 -12.31 14.45
CA SER A 359 -44.73 -11.38 14.77
C SER A 359 -45.30 -11.61 16.17
N SER A 360 -44.64 -11.05 17.19
CA SER A 360 -45.13 -10.69 18.53
C SER A 360 -43.89 -10.30 19.35
N SER A 361 -43.55 -9.04 19.59
CA SER A 361 -44.30 -8.09 20.41
C SER A 361 -43.47 -6.81 20.59
N GLY A 362 -44.12 -5.63 20.52
CA GLY A 362 -43.71 -4.35 21.13
C GLY A 362 -42.45 -3.63 20.62
N PRO A 363 -42.39 -2.27 20.69
CA PRO A 363 -41.14 -1.55 20.51
C PRO A 363 -40.20 -1.89 21.66
N CYS A 364 -38.96 -2.27 21.35
CA CYS A 364 -37.91 -2.51 22.33
C CYS A 364 -37.53 -1.17 22.97
N VAL A 365 -38.06 -0.88 24.15
CA VAL A 365 -37.54 0.17 25.02
C VAL A 365 -36.31 -0.41 25.70
N MET A 366 -35.13 0.09 25.34
CA MET A 366 -33.88 -0.24 26.02
C MET A 366 -33.98 0.28 27.47
N GLN A 367 -33.75 -0.61 28.43
CA GLN A 367 -33.58 -0.22 29.83
C GLN A 367 -32.16 0.33 30.00
N ASP A 368 -32.07 1.53 30.58
CA ASP A 368 -30.82 2.12 31.03
C ASP A 368 -30.14 1.17 32.03
N VAL A 369 -29.00 0.62 31.65
CA VAL A 369 -28.06 0.00 32.59
C VAL A 369 -27.10 1.11 33.00
N VAL A 370 -27.36 1.70 34.16
CA VAL A 370 -26.40 2.55 34.86
C VAL A 370 -25.45 1.60 35.58
N ASP A 371 -24.35 1.24 34.94
CA ASP A 371 -23.22 0.59 35.63
C ASP A 371 -22.21 1.68 36.00
N ASP A 372 -21.96 1.77 37.31
CA ASP A 372 -21.04 2.70 37.97
C ASP A 372 -19.59 2.33 37.60
N PRO A 373 -18.75 3.25 37.07
CA PRO A 373 -17.43 2.90 36.52
C PRO A 373 -16.37 2.47 37.54
N GLU A 374 -16.63 2.57 38.85
CA GLU A 374 -15.59 2.42 39.88
C GLU A 374 -15.55 1.05 40.59
N GLU A 375 -16.43 0.09 40.27
CA GLU A 375 -16.50 -1.19 41.01
C GLU A 375 -16.13 -2.45 40.19
N MET A 376 -15.39 -2.30 39.08
CA MET A 376 -14.85 -3.40 38.27
C MET A 376 -13.32 -3.32 38.17
N ALA A 377 -12.63 -3.40 39.31
CA ALA A 377 -11.20 -3.66 39.35
C ALA A 377 -10.90 -4.69 40.44
N SER A 378 -11.32 -5.94 40.20
CA SER A 378 -10.83 -7.08 40.97
C SER A 378 -9.51 -7.57 40.36
N SER A 379 -8.52 -7.82 41.23
CA SER A 379 -7.11 -8.02 40.89
C SER A 379 -6.80 -9.27 40.05
N SER A 380 -7.77 -10.12 39.71
CA SER A 380 -7.54 -11.33 38.89
C SER A 380 -7.63 -11.09 37.38
N GLU A 381 -8.41 -10.10 36.91
CA GLU A 381 -8.50 -9.79 35.47
C GLU A 381 -7.25 -9.06 34.95
N TYR A 382 -6.53 -8.37 35.84
CA TYR A 382 -5.28 -7.65 35.53
C TYR A 382 -4.10 -8.59 35.27
N GLU A 383 -4.01 -9.72 36.00
CA GLU A 383 -2.97 -10.73 35.77
C GLU A 383 -3.19 -11.51 34.46
N ASP A 384 -4.44 -11.78 34.10
CA ASP A 384 -4.79 -12.47 32.84
C ASP A 384 -4.56 -11.59 31.60
N THR A 385 -4.82 -10.28 31.68
CA THR A 385 -4.51 -9.33 30.59
C THR A 385 -3.02 -9.08 30.45
N LEU A 386 -2.28 -8.94 31.56
CA LEU A 386 -0.82 -8.81 31.51
C LEU A 386 -0.14 -10.10 31.01
N GLY A 387 -0.68 -11.27 31.36
CA GLY A 387 -0.27 -12.56 30.83
C GLY A 387 -0.56 -12.69 29.33
N TYR A 388 -1.70 -12.19 28.85
CA TYR A 388 -2.04 -12.12 27.43
C TYR A 388 -1.07 -11.22 26.67
N TRP A 389 -0.74 -10.01 27.16
CA TRP A 389 0.26 -9.14 26.54
C TRP A 389 1.67 -9.72 26.62
N LYS A 390 2.07 -10.35 27.72
CA LYS A 390 3.36 -11.06 27.80
C LYS A 390 3.43 -12.22 26.83
N ASN A 391 2.35 -12.96 26.61
CA ASN A 391 2.32 -14.07 25.66
C ASN A 391 2.17 -13.61 24.20
N MET A 392 1.48 -12.49 23.94
CA MET A 392 1.37 -11.89 22.62
C MET A 392 2.68 -11.19 22.24
N LEU A 393 3.30 -10.45 23.17
CA LEU A 393 4.64 -9.90 23.03
C LEU A 393 5.69 -11.01 22.98
N ALA A 394 5.56 -12.11 23.73
CA ALA A 394 6.44 -13.28 23.56
C ALA A 394 6.19 -14.00 22.23
N GLY A 395 4.95 -14.02 21.72
CA GLY A 395 4.65 -14.50 20.37
C GLY A 395 5.24 -13.57 19.30
N LEU A 396 5.26 -12.26 19.54
CA LEU A 396 5.95 -11.25 18.74
C LEU A 396 7.47 -11.29 18.90
N CYS A 397 8.01 -11.66 20.06
CA CYS A 397 9.43 -11.91 20.30
C CYS A 397 9.87 -13.24 19.68
N VAL A 398 9.02 -14.27 19.62
CA VAL A 398 9.28 -15.46 18.81
C VAL A 398 9.18 -15.13 17.31
N MET A 399 8.37 -14.13 16.92
CA MET A 399 8.43 -13.56 15.57
C MET A 399 9.74 -12.80 15.34
N GLN A 400 10.25 -12.08 16.34
CA GLN A 400 11.55 -11.44 16.30
C GLN A 400 12.68 -12.48 16.27
N ASP A 401 12.73 -13.47 17.14
CA ASP A 401 13.73 -14.54 17.18
C ASP A 401 13.73 -15.42 15.91
N VAL A 402 12.61 -15.52 15.18
CA VAL A 402 12.53 -16.29 13.91
C VAL A 402 12.82 -15.43 12.68
N VAL A 403 12.57 -14.12 12.75
CA VAL A 403 13.09 -13.13 11.80
C VAL A 403 14.60 -12.96 12.02
N ASP A 404 15.03 -12.95 13.27
CA ASP A 404 16.41 -12.95 13.71
C ASP A 404 17.06 -14.30 13.37
N ASP A 405 16.40 -15.47 13.44
CA ASP A 405 16.97 -16.74 12.90
C ASP A 405 17.17 -16.67 11.36
N SER A 406 16.41 -15.82 10.65
CA SER A 406 16.65 -15.52 9.24
C SER A 406 17.74 -14.47 9.00
N GLU A 407 18.05 -13.63 10.00
CA GLU A 407 19.18 -12.68 10.00
C GLU A 407 20.46 -13.24 10.66
N GLU A 408 20.38 -14.26 11.50
CA GLU A 408 21.49 -14.88 12.22
C GLU A 408 22.21 -15.90 11.34
N MET A 409 21.53 -16.39 10.29
CA MET A 409 22.17 -17.05 9.15
C MET A 409 23.12 -16.11 8.36
N VAL A 410 23.07 -14.79 8.61
CA VAL A 410 23.95 -13.77 8.00
C VAL A 410 25.15 -13.42 8.91
N ARG A 411 25.25 -13.97 10.13
CA ARG A 411 26.37 -13.65 11.06
C ARG A 411 27.28 -14.81 11.46
N SER A 412 27.18 -15.97 10.82
CA SER A 412 28.08 -17.10 11.12
C SER A 412 29.23 -17.25 10.12
N TYR A 413 30.08 -16.22 9.97
CA TYR A 413 31.43 -16.41 9.43
C TYR A 413 32.43 -15.50 10.15
N GLU A 414 33.36 -16.17 10.85
CA GLU A 414 34.62 -15.68 11.46
C GLU A 414 34.43 -14.93 12.80
N SER A 415 35.12 -15.27 13.90
CA SER A 415 36.50 -15.74 14.03
C SER A 415 36.74 -16.58 15.30
N GLU A 416 37.49 -17.67 15.15
CA GLU A 416 38.32 -18.25 16.22
C GLU A 416 39.54 -17.34 16.47
N ASP A 417 40.05 -17.39 17.71
CA ASP A 417 41.34 -16.88 18.21
C ASP A 417 41.50 -15.36 18.45
N ASP A 418 41.41 -14.91 19.71
CA ASP A 418 42.58 -14.70 20.58
C ASP A 418 42.16 -14.10 21.95
N GLU A 419 42.64 -14.71 23.04
CA GLU A 419 42.56 -14.22 24.42
C GLU A 419 43.56 -13.07 24.67
N GLU A 420 43.16 -12.01 25.40
CA GLU A 420 43.83 -11.56 26.66
C GLU A 420 43.24 -10.23 27.22
N ASN A 421 42.74 -10.31 28.47
CA ASN A 421 42.90 -9.43 29.65
C ASN A 421 42.86 -7.87 29.50
N VAL A 422 41.97 -7.06 30.10
CA VAL A 422 41.51 -6.80 31.52
C VAL A 422 41.80 -5.31 31.92
N ASP A 423 40.80 -4.69 32.58
CA ASP A 423 40.80 -3.51 33.52
C ASP A 423 40.09 -2.19 33.10
N ASP A 424 38.80 -2.07 33.49
CA ASP A 424 38.16 -1.08 34.42
C ASP A 424 38.10 0.48 34.12
N PRO A 425 37.24 1.28 34.80
CA PRO A 425 36.07 1.92 34.17
C PRO A 425 35.89 3.46 34.41
N GLU A 426 34.73 3.98 33.96
CA GLU A 426 34.07 5.27 34.28
C GLU A 426 34.52 6.55 33.54
N GLU A 427 33.62 7.16 32.74
CA GLU A 427 33.23 8.56 32.96
C GLU A 427 31.88 8.95 32.31
N MET A 428 31.21 9.86 33.02
CA MET A 428 29.80 10.25 32.94
C MET A 428 29.44 11.14 31.76
N ALA A 429 28.19 11.00 31.32
CA ALA A 429 27.52 11.82 30.33
C ALA A 429 27.29 13.28 30.76
N SER A 430 27.53 14.20 29.84
CA SER A 430 26.82 15.48 29.76
C SER A 430 26.66 15.87 28.29
N SER A 431 25.50 15.58 27.69
CA SER A 431 25.13 16.10 26.37
C SER A 431 24.31 17.39 26.55
N SER A 432 24.89 18.50 26.11
CA SER A 432 24.16 19.70 25.74
C SER A 432 23.80 19.58 24.25
N GLU A 433 22.54 19.38 23.93
CA GLU A 433 22.03 19.41 22.55
C GLU A 433 22.13 20.84 22.01
N SER A 434 22.90 21.02 20.94
CA SER A 434 22.94 22.23 20.13
C SER A 434 21.88 22.15 19.03
N GLU A 435 21.12 23.23 18.85
CA GLU A 435 20.06 23.40 17.84
C GLU A 435 20.56 23.33 16.37
N ASP A 436 21.84 23.09 16.13
CA ASP A 436 22.47 23.06 14.80
C ASP A 436 22.47 21.66 14.15
N ASP A 437 22.18 20.58 14.90
CA ASP A 437 22.20 19.20 14.37
C ASP A 437 20.93 18.82 13.60
N GLU A 438 19.81 19.53 13.77
CA GLU A 438 18.56 19.27 13.02
C GLU A 438 18.65 19.64 11.52
N GLU A 439 19.61 20.49 11.11
CA GLU A 439 19.68 20.98 9.72
C GLU A 439 20.36 19.99 8.76
N ASN A 440 21.11 19.01 9.29
CA ASN A 440 21.81 17.97 8.54
C ASN A 440 21.14 16.59 8.57
N ASP A 441 19.96 16.45 9.17
CA ASP A 441 19.21 15.19 9.17
C ASP A 441 18.80 14.80 7.73
N PRO A 442 19.28 13.64 7.21
CA PRO A 442 18.94 13.16 5.86
C PRO A 442 17.43 13.00 5.62
N CYS A 443 16.66 12.67 6.67
CA CYS A 443 15.21 12.55 6.60
C CYS A 443 14.53 13.92 6.46
N ILE A 444 15.02 14.94 7.18
CA ILE A 444 14.52 16.32 7.07
C ILE A 444 14.84 16.90 5.68
N MET A 445 16.02 16.61 5.15
CA MET A 445 16.43 17.01 3.81
C MET A 445 15.65 16.29 2.71
N ALA A 446 15.42 14.97 2.82
CA ALA A 446 14.57 14.22 1.90
C ALA A 446 13.12 14.75 1.89
N ASP A 447 12.56 15.06 3.07
CA ASP A 447 11.24 15.67 3.21
C ASP A 447 11.16 17.08 2.62
N ARG A 448 12.25 17.87 2.71
CA ARG A 448 12.38 19.17 2.04
C ARG A 448 12.51 19.00 0.51
N ASN A 449 13.28 18.01 0.06
CA ASN A 449 13.65 17.73 -1.34
C ASN A 449 12.67 16.85 -2.12
N LEU A 450 11.51 16.50 -1.55
CA LEU A 450 10.46 15.74 -2.25
C LEU A 450 10.07 16.33 -3.63
N TRP A 451 10.36 17.60 -3.89
CA TRP A 451 10.35 18.19 -5.22
C TRP A 451 11.69 18.87 -5.47
N SER A 452 12.22 18.76 -6.70
CA SER A 452 13.38 19.56 -7.08
C SER A 452 13.09 21.04 -6.81
N THR A 453 14.01 21.75 -6.15
CA THR A 453 13.88 23.16 -5.76
C THR A 453 13.85 24.15 -6.93
N GLN A 454 13.64 23.65 -8.16
CA GLN A 454 13.69 24.43 -9.38
C GLN A 454 12.46 24.20 -10.25
N GLY A 455 11.68 25.27 -10.48
CA GLY A 455 10.63 25.36 -11.49
C GLY A 455 9.79 24.09 -11.64
N CYS A 456 9.01 23.74 -10.61
CA CYS A 456 8.03 22.67 -10.70
C CYS A 456 6.91 23.07 -11.66
N SER A 457 7.19 22.92 -12.95
CA SER A 457 6.11 22.89 -13.92
C SER A 457 5.27 21.64 -13.64
N MET A 458 3.97 21.77 -13.86
CA MET A 458 3.00 20.68 -13.88
C MET A 458 3.54 19.46 -14.66
N ASN A 459 4.30 19.68 -15.74
CA ASN A 459 4.94 18.63 -16.54
C ASN A 459 5.95 17.78 -15.74
N ARG A 460 6.77 18.40 -14.89
CA ARG A 460 7.76 17.68 -14.07
C ARG A 460 7.07 16.82 -13.02
N ILE A 461 6.09 17.38 -12.31
CA ILE A 461 5.31 16.65 -11.31
C ILE A 461 4.57 15.46 -11.96
N ALA A 462 4.00 15.67 -13.14
CA ALA A 462 3.35 14.63 -13.93
C ALA A 462 4.33 13.49 -14.30
N ALA A 463 5.50 13.85 -14.84
CA ALA A 463 6.54 12.90 -15.20
C ALA A 463 6.99 12.07 -13.99
N SER A 464 7.30 12.71 -12.86
CA SER A 464 7.73 12.02 -11.64
C SER A 464 6.66 11.08 -11.07
N ALA A 465 5.39 11.52 -11.08
CA ALA A 465 4.27 10.72 -10.63
C ALA A 465 4.06 9.44 -11.48
N GLU A 466 4.20 9.55 -12.81
CA GLU A 466 4.15 8.38 -13.70
C GLU A 466 5.31 7.42 -13.48
N LEU A 467 6.54 7.94 -13.36
CA LEU A 467 7.72 7.13 -13.10
C LEU A 467 7.61 6.37 -11.78
N PHE A 468 7.14 7.03 -10.73
CA PHE A 468 6.87 6.37 -9.45
C PHE A 468 5.95 5.16 -9.63
N ASP A 469 4.80 5.33 -10.31
CA ASP A 469 3.84 4.24 -10.53
C ASP A 469 4.45 3.09 -11.35
N ILE A 470 5.29 3.39 -12.35
CA ILE A 470 6.01 2.40 -13.16
C ILE A 470 7.03 1.62 -12.33
N MET A 471 7.87 2.33 -11.58
CA MET A 471 8.94 1.73 -10.79
C MET A 471 8.38 0.84 -9.70
N GLU A 472 7.38 1.37 -8.99
CA GLU A 472 6.60 0.62 -8.03
C GLU A 472 5.98 -0.64 -8.68
N TYR A 473 5.45 -0.52 -9.90
CA TYR A 473 4.93 -1.67 -10.66
C TYR A 473 5.96 -2.77 -10.83
N LEU A 474 7.10 -2.40 -11.40
CA LEU A 474 8.19 -3.30 -11.76
C LEU A 474 8.84 -3.93 -10.53
N CYS A 475 9.09 -3.17 -9.46
CA CYS A 475 9.69 -3.68 -8.25
C CYS A 475 8.89 -4.82 -7.63
N HIS A 476 7.57 -4.74 -7.57
CA HIS A 476 6.77 -5.86 -7.06
C HIS A 476 6.68 -7.02 -8.04
N LEU A 477 6.52 -6.74 -9.34
CA LEU A 477 6.36 -7.79 -10.34
C LEU A 477 7.60 -8.68 -10.43
N TYR A 478 8.78 -8.07 -10.28
CA TYR A 478 10.08 -8.70 -10.47
C TYR A 478 10.88 -8.86 -9.18
N LYS A 479 10.31 -8.46 -8.03
CA LYS A 479 10.96 -8.43 -6.72
C LYS A 479 12.27 -7.62 -6.73
N LEU A 480 12.35 -6.55 -7.53
CA LEU A 480 13.50 -5.64 -7.52
C LEU A 480 13.52 -4.91 -6.18
N GLN A 481 14.70 -4.82 -5.59
CA GLN A 481 14.88 -4.37 -4.22
C GLN A 481 14.65 -2.87 -4.07
N ALA A 482 15.12 -2.10 -5.05
CA ALA A 482 14.87 -0.67 -5.16
C ALA A 482 14.89 -0.23 -6.62
N ALA A 483 14.34 0.96 -6.84
CA ALA A 483 14.43 1.70 -8.08
C ALA A 483 14.56 3.19 -7.76
N VAL A 484 15.52 3.87 -8.41
CA VAL A 484 15.85 5.28 -8.19
C VAL A 484 15.73 6.04 -9.51
N THR A 485 15.16 7.25 -9.46
CA THR A 485 15.07 8.14 -10.61
C THR A 485 16.10 9.26 -10.49
N TRP A 486 16.91 9.40 -11.53
CA TRP A 486 17.84 10.50 -11.71
C TRP A 486 17.31 11.45 -12.80
N ILE A 487 17.41 12.75 -12.57
CA ILE A 487 16.98 13.80 -13.50
C ILE A 487 18.17 14.72 -13.80
N SER A 488 18.30 15.14 -15.06
CA SER A 488 19.29 16.15 -15.45
C SER A 488 19.05 17.49 -14.75
N ASP A 489 20.06 17.97 -14.05
CA ASP A 489 20.05 19.29 -13.42
C ASP A 489 20.36 20.38 -14.46
N ASN A 490 19.29 21.00 -14.98
CA ASN A 490 19.38 22.09 -15.95
C ASN A 490 19.60 23.49 -15.30
N ARG A 491 20.07 23.57 -14.03
CA ARG A 491 20.42 24.85 -13.35
C ARG A 491 21.41 25.75 -14.10
N GLY A 492 22.24 25.17 -14.96
CA GLY A 492 23.16 25.92 -15.82
C GLY A 492 22.53 26.25 -17.16
N GLY A 493 21.83 27.38 -17.27
CA GLY A 493 21.47 27.98 -18.56
C GLY A 493 22.70 28.50 -19.33
N ASN A 494 23.73 27.67 -19.52
CA ASN A 494 24.96 28.06 -20.19
C ASN A 494 25.27 27.10 -21.33
N THR A 495 25.10 27.60 -22.55
CA THR A 495 25.38 26.92 -23.81
C THR A 495 26.88 26.88 -24.09
N ASN A 496 27.66 26.17 -23.27
CA ASN A 496 29.00 25.73 -23.63
C ASN A 496 28.96 24.22 -23.88
N SER A 497 29.26 23.79 -25.11
CA SER A 497 29.11 22.41 -25.59
C SER A 497 30.05 21.37 -24.95
N ASN A 498 30.78 21.73 -23.89
CA ASN A 498 31.78 20.90 -23.22
C ASN A 498 31.50 20.66 -21.73
N GLU A 499 30.44 21.23 -21.15
CA GLU A 499 30.06 20.93 -19.77
C GLU A 499 29.30 19.60 -19.71
N LYS A 500 29.79 18.66 -18.90
CA LYS A 500 29.12 17.38 -18.67
C LYS A 500 27.78 17.62 -17.98
N ARG A 501 26.76 16.87 -18.39
CA ARG A 501 25.45 16.91 -17.73
C ARG A 501 25.56 16.37 -16.31
N ILE A 502 24.84 16.98 -15.37
CA ILE A 502 24.79 16.56 -13.98
C ILE A 502 23.43 15.91 -13.73
N LEU A 503 23.42 14.76 -13.07
CA LEU A 503 22.22 14.07 -12.61
C LEU A 503 22.02 14.30 -11.11
N CYS A 504 20.77 14.48 -10.70
CA CYS A 504 20.34 14.55 -9.31
C CYS A 504 19.13 13.64 -9.11
N ILE A 505 18.93 13.15 -7.89
CA ILE A 505 17.82 12.24 -7.59
C ILE A 505 16.51 13.00 -7.47
N ASP A 506 15.47 12.41 -8.04
CA ASP A 506 14.09 12.80 -7.78
C ASP A 506 13.43 11.85 -6.80
N TYR A 507 13.41 12.26 -5.54
CA TYR A 507 12.79 11.54 -4.43
C TYR A 507 11.32 11.20 -4.65
N SER A 508 10.58 12.04 -5.39
CA SER A 508 9.17 11.76 -5.66
C SER A 508 8.97 10.58 -6.61
N ALA A 509 10.02 10.17 -7.33
CA ALA A 509 10.03 9.08 -8.29
C ALA A 509 11.01 7.96 -7.89
N CYS A 510 11.24 7.73 -6.60
CA CYS A 510 12.01 6.58 -6.10
C CYS A 510 11.09 5.56 -5.41
N TYR A 511 11.45 4.27 -5.45
CA TYR A 511 10.70 3.20 -4.81
C TYR A 511 11.62 2.14 -4.19
N THR A 512 11.28 1.68 -2.98
CA THR A 512 11.96 0.59 -2.26
C THR A 512 10.97 -0.54 -1.97
N LEU A 513 11.40 -1.78 -2.15
CA LEU A 513 10.55 -2.95 -1.91
C LEU A 513 10.43 -3.28 -0.42
N ILE A 514 11.53 -3.13 0.32
CA ILE A 514 11.59 -3.38 1.77
C ILE A 514 12.11 -2.14 2.52
N PRO A 515 11.64 -1.92 3.77
CA PRO A 515 11.97 -0.73 4.56
C PRO A 515 13.46 -0.56 4.85
N SER A 516 14.21 -1.64 5.07
CA SER A 516 15.65 -1.61 5.40
C SER A 516 16.52 -0.99 4.30
N ILE A 517 15.98 -0.82 3.10
CA ILE A 517 16.66 -0.21 1.95
C ILE A 517 16.39 1.30 1.87
N ASN A 518 15.49 1.86 2.68
CA ASN A 518 15.20 3.29 2.64
C ASN A 518 16.42 4.15 2.95
N ASP A 519 17.24 3.73 3.92
CA ASP A 519 18.45 4.46 4.32
C ASP A 519 19.46 4.49 3.17
N PHE A 520 19.53 3.42 2.37
CA PHE A 520 20.34 3.38 1.15
C PHE A 520 19.88 4.45 0.14
N VAL A 521 18.58 4.56 -0.13
CA VAL A 521 18.05 5.60 -1.03
C VAL A 521 18.18 7.01 -0.42
N GLY A 522 18.17 7.12 0.92
CA GLY A 522 18.45 8.36 1.66
C GLY A 522 19.90 8.81 1.49
N GLY A 523 20.88 7.91 1.60
CA GLY A 523 22.30 8.21 1.40
C GLY A 523 22.62 8.70 -0.02
N TYR A 524 21.79 8.31 -0.99
CA TYR A 524 21.84 8.74 -2.37
C TYR A 524 21.46 10.25 -2.56
N ALA A 525 20.87 10.91 -1.56
CA ALA A 525 20.27 12.26 -1.67
C ALA A 525 21.22 13.38 -2.05
N HIS A 526 22.46 13.24 -1.57
CA HIS A 526 23.47 14.27 -1.71
C HIS A 526 24.32 14.06 -2.96
N LEU A 527 24.14 12.93 -3.64
CA LEU A 527 24.94 12.58 -4.80
C LEU A 527 24.51 13.39 -6.02
N ARG A 528 25.51 13.97 -6.68
CA ARG A 528 25.39 14.61 -7.98
C ARG A 528 26.33 13.87 -8.91
N LEU A 529 25.78 13.15 -9.87
CA LEU A 529 26.58 12.34 -10.80
C LEU A 529 26.83 13.14 -12.07
N GLU A 530 28.09 13.30 -12.44
CA GLU A 530 28.41 13.76 -13.80
C GLU A 530 28.11 12.67 -14.82
N GLU A 531 27.86 13.09 -16.05
CA GLU A 531 27.78 12.20 -17.20
C GLU A 531 29.03 11.30 -17.29
N GLY A 532 28.79 9.99 -17.28
CA GLY A 532 29.82 8.94 -17.22
C GLY A 532 30.15 8.40 -15.82
N GLN A 533 29.64 9.00 -14.74
CA GLN A 533 29.85 8.52 -13.37
C GLN A 533 28.72 7.61 -12.90
N GLY A 534 29.09 6.52 -12.24
CA GLY A 534 28.17 5.53 -11.71
C GLY A 534 27.31 4.87 -12.81
N VAL A 535 26.39 4.01 -12.40
CA VAL A 535 25.53 3.27 -13.34
C VAL A 535 24.61 4.24 -14.10
N ALA A 536 24.03 5.21 -13.40
CA ALA A 536 23.12 6.19 -13.98
C ALA A 536 23.84 7.18 -14.94
N GLY A 537 25.01 7.71 -14.59
CA GLY A 537 25.76 8.61 -15.46
C GLY A 537 26.32 7.90 -16.68
N LYS A 538 26.71 6.62 -16.57
CA LYS A 538 27.08 5.77 -17.73
C LYS A 538 25.87 5.55 -18.64
N ALA A 539 24.70 5.22 -18.09
CA ALA A 539 23.47 5.09 -18.88
C ALA A 539 23.01 6.40 -19.53
N LEU A 540 23.35 7.57 -18.98
CA LEU A 540 23.08 8.86 -19.62
C LEU A 540 23.85 9.03 -20.96
N GLN A 541 25.03 8.40 -21.09
CA GLN A 541 25.85 8.38 -22.30
C GLN A 541 25.39 7.31 -23.30
N SER A 542 25.18 6.08 -22.81
CA SER A 542 24.94 4.89 -23.65
C SER A 542 23.46 4.49 -23.76
N ASN A 543 22.54 5.29 -23.21
CA ASN A 543 21.11 5.00 -23.01
C ASN A 543 20.78 3.82 -22.08
N PHE A 544 21.74 2.93 -21.82
CA PHE A 544 21.58 1.76 -20.97
C PHE A 544 22.93 1.29 -20.42
N HIS A 545 22.96 0.84 -19.17
CA HIS A 545 24.16 0.29 -18.54
C HIS A 545 23.80 -0.78 -17.50
N ILE A 546 24.62 -1.84 -17.38
CA ILE A 546 24.48 -2.90 -16.36
C ILE A 546 25.78 -2.99 -15.57
N GLN A 547 25.65 -3.09 -14.26
CA GLN A 547 26.71 -3.44 -13.32
C GLN A 547 26.33 -4.77 -12.64
N HIS A 548 27.03 -5.86 -13.00
CA HIS A 548 26.75 -7.22 -12.50
C HIS A 548 27.27 -7.49 -11.08
N ASP A 549 28.15 -6.62 -10.58
CA ASP A 549 28.71 -6.68 -9.23
C ASP A 549 28.80 -5.26 -8.65
N VAL A 550 28.05 -4.99 -7.58
CA VAL A 550 27.88 -3.66 -6.98
C VAL A 550 28.61 -3.56 -5.63
N TYR A 551 29.34 -4.59 -5.21
CA TYR A 551 30.04 -4.63 -3.91
C TYR A 551 31.28 -3.72 -3.85
N GLU A 552 31.96 -3.52 -4.98
CA GLU A 552 33.09 -2.60 -5.10
C GLU A 552 32.68 -1.41 -5.99
N PRO A 553 32.26 -0.26 -5.41
CA PRO A 553 32.07 0.94 -6.21
C PRO A 553 33.41 1.37 -6.82
N ASP A 554 33.41 1.76 -8.09
CA ASP A 554 34.60 2.34 -8.72
C ASP A 554 34.99 3.60 -7.94
N PRO A 555 36.23 3.69 -7.40
CA PRO A 555 36.69 4.88 -6.69
C PRO A 555 36.59 6.16 -7.54
N ALA A 556 36.55 6.05 -8.87
CA ALA A 556 36.34 7.18 -9.78
C ALA A 556 34.88 7.68 -9.84
N ASP A 557 33.93 6.86 -9.40
CA ASP A 557 32.49 7.17 -9.44
C ASP A 557 32.02 7.97 -8.21
N PHE A 558 32.75 7.96 -7.09
CA PHE A 558 32.37 8.63 -5.83
C PHE A 558 33.57 9.39 -5.23
N TYR A 559 33.65 10.69 -5.50
CA TYR A 559 34.81 11.53 -5.14
C TYR A 559 34.87 12.01 -3.67
N ASP A 560 33.88 11.64 -2.84
CA ASP A 560 33.80 12.12 -1.46
C ASP A 560 33.92 10.96 -0.45
N SER A 561 35.11 10.82 0.11
CA SER A 561 35.59 9.69 0.92
C SER A 561 35.03 9.62 2.34
N ASP A 562 34.23 10.60 2.77
CA ASP A 562 33.72 10.64 4.15
C ASP A 562 32.44 9.80 4.36
N ASN A 563 31.90 9.19 3.29
CA ASN A 563 30.66 8.41 3.31
C ASN A 563 30.86 6.89 3.20
N GLU A 564 32.09 6.36 3.28
CA GLU A 564 32.40 4.91 3.16
C GLU A 564 31.55 4.02 4.09
N SER A 565 31.13 4.52 5.26
CA SER A 565 30.30 3.79 6.23
C SER A 565 28.88 3.49 5.76
N ASN A 566 28.28 4.33 4.90
CA ASN A 566 26.93 4.10 4.35
C ASN A 566 26.92 3.01 3.26
N TRP A 567 28.09 2.66 2.71
CA TRP A 567 28.23 1.71 1.61
C TRP A 567 28.58 0.29 2.05
N GLN A 568 28.84 0.07 3.35
CA GLN A 568 29.27 -1.23 3.89
C GLN A 568 28.14 -2.24 4.12
N ASN A 569 26.88 -1.83 3.93
CA ASN A 569 25.69 -2.66 4.23
C ASN A 569 24.86 -2.99 2.97
N ARG A 570 25.51 -3.35 1.85
CA ARG A 570 24.82 -3.62 0.57
C ARG A 570 24.16 -4.99 0.55
N THR A 571 22.84 -5.00 0.37
CA THR A 571 22.02 -6.20 0.08
C THR A 571 21.77 -6.40 -1.43
N PHE A 572 22.56 -5.78 -2.33
CA PHE A 572 22.37 -5.88 -3.79
C PHE A 572 23.60 -6.42 -4.50
N HIS A 573 23.40 -7.44 -5.34
CA HIS A 573 24.47 -8.01 -6.16
C HIS A 573 24.66 -7.24 -7.48
N ALA A 574 23.59 -6.78 -8.11
CA ALA A 574 23.64 -6.14 -9.42
C ALA A 574 22.68 -4.95 -9.53
N SER A 575 22.99 -4.04 -10.44
CA SER A 575 22.12 -2.92 -10.80
C SER A 575 22.18 -2.64 -12.30
N PHE A 576 21.13 -2.03 -12.84
CA PHE A 576 21.15 -1.53 -14.21
C PHE A 576 20.40 -0.21 -14.30
N ALA A 577 20.79 0.64 -15.24
CA ALA A 577 20.13 1.90 -15.50
C ALA A 577 19.72 2.06 -16.97
N ILE A 578 18.62 2.76 -17.19
CA ILE A 578 18.08 3.07 -18.52
C ILE A 578 17.67 4.53 -18.60
N ARG A 579 18.08 5.20 -19.68
CA ARG A 579 17.66 6.57 -19.98
C ARG A 579 16.30 6.56 -20.66
N LEU A 580 15.42 7.42 -20.16
CA LEU A 580 14.11 7.71 -20.71
C LEU A 580 14.02 9.19 -21.11
N THR A 581 13.20 9.45 -22.14
CA THR A 581 12.80 10.81 -22.48
C THR A 581 11.30 10.93 -22.28
N SER A 582 10.89 11.90 -21.46
CA SER A 582 9.47 12.18 -21.22
C SER A 582 8.80 12.69 -22.49
N THR A 583 7.52 12.35 -22.70
CA THR A 583 6.69 12.99 -23.73
C THR A 583 6.06 14.29 -23.23
N HIS A 584 6.09 14.54 -21.92
CA HIS A 584 5.73 15.84 -21.33
C HIS A 584 6.66 16.92 -21.88
N SER A 585 6.21 18.17 -21.92
CA SER A 585 6.99 19.27 -22.52
C SER A 585 8.26 19.65 -21.72
N CYS A 586 8.69 18.83 -20.74
CA CYS A 586 9.95 19.00 -20.02
C CYS A 586 11.13 18.53 -20.90
N LYS A 587 12.20 19.31 -20.92
CA LYS A 587 13.44 19.01 -21.67
C LYS A 587 14.46 18.22 -20.84
N ASP A 588 14.00 17.61 -19.75
CA ASP A 588 14.88 16.93 -18.80
C ASP A 588 15.15 15.49 -19.25
N ASP A 589 16.38 15.02 -19.04
CA ASP A 589 16.73 13.61 -19.18
C ASP A 589 16.39 12.88 -17.88
N TYR A 590 15.72 11.74 -17.99
CA TYR A 590 15.40 10.87 -16.87
C TYR A 590 16.21 9.58 -17.01
N VAL A 591 16.83 9.13 -15.93
CA VAL A 591 17.53 7.84 -15.89
C VAL A 591 16.96 7.02 -14.73
N LEU A 592 16.40 5.86 -15.05
CA LEU A 592 15.89 4.92 -14.06
C LEU A 592 16.96 3.90 -13.73
N GLU A 593 17.36 3.80 -12.48
CA GLU A 593 18.29 2.80 -11.97
C GLU A 593 17.53 1.78 -11.11
N PHE A 594 17.75 0.49 -11.36
CA PHE A 594 17.08 -0.63 -10.68
C PHE A 594 18.10 -1.52 -10.00
N PHE A 595 17.77 -1.98 -8.79
CA PHE A 595 18.61 -2.85 -7.97
C PHE A 595 18.01 -4.26 -7.91
N LEU A 596 18.82 -5.26 -8.26
CA LEU A 596 18.39 -6.65 -8.38
C LEU A 596 18.32 -7.36 -7.02
N PRO A 597 17.57 -8.48 -6.91
CA PRO A 597 17.52 -9.30 -5.70
C PRO A 597 18.90 -9.80 -5.25
N GLU A 598 19.12 -9.87 -3.94
CA GLU A 598 20.37 -10.35 -3.35
C GLU A 598 20.66 -11.80 -3.71
N GLU A 599 19.62 -12.63 -3.82
CA GLU A 599 19.81 -14.06 -4.06
C GLU A 599 20.27 -14.35 -5.51
N MET A 600 20.21 -13.35 -6.40
CA MET A 600 20.47 -13.48 -7.82
C MET A 600 21.94 -13.25 -8.17
N LYS A 601 22.76 -14.29 -7.97
CA LYS A 601 24.22 -14.25 -8.20
C LYS A 601 24.64 -14.57 -9.63
N GLU A 602 23.84 -15.33 -10.38
CA GLU A 602 24.22 -15.78 -11.71
C GLU A 602 23.94 -14.71 -12.77
N ILE A 603 24.97 -14.31 -13.54
CA ILE A 603 24.87 -13.29 -14.60
C ILE A 603 23.76 -13.62 -15.60
N SER A 604 23.60 -14.89 -15.98
CA SER A 604 22.57 -15.33 -16.93
C SER A 604 21.14 -15.07 -16.43
N GLU A 605 20.92 -15.26 -15.12
CA GLU A 605 19.64 -14.98 -14.46
C GLU A 605 19.38 -13.47 -14.36
N GLN A 606 20.43 -12.70 -14.05
CA GLN A 606 20.37 -11.23 -14.01
C GLN A 606 19.97 -10.66 -15.38
N GLU A 607 20.66 -11.06 -16.45
CA GLU A 607 20.34 -10.62 -17.82
C GLU A 607 18.91 -11.02 -18.24
N LEU A 608 18.47 -12.23 -17.88
CA LEU A 608 17.11 -12.68 -18.15
C LEU A 608 16.08 -11.81 -17.41
N LEU A 609 16.31 -11.47 -16.14
CA LEU A 609 15.43 -10.60 -15.36
C LEU A 609 15.38 -9.21 -15.97
N ILE A 610 16.53 -8.63 -16.28
CA ILE A 610 16.65 -7.32 -16.94
C ILE A 610 15.87 -7.30 -18.26
N SER A 611 16.03 -8.33 -19.10
CA SER A 611 15.27 -8.45 -20.35
C SER A 611 13.75 -8.48 -20.14
N LYS A 612 13.28 -9.07 -19.03
CA LYS A 612 11.85 -9.10 -18.68
C LYS A 612 11.38 -7.73 -18.21
N VAL A 613 12.17 -7.06 -17.36
CA VAL A 613 11.88 -5.70 -16.89
C VAL A 613 11.79 -4.73 -18.07
N LEU A 614 12.77 -4.75 -18.97
CA LEU A 614 12.82 -3.89 -20.15
C LEU A 614 11.62 -4.11 -21.08
N ARG A 615 11.24 -5.37 -21.36
CA ARG A 615 10.06 -5.69 -22.17
C ARG A 615 8.76 -5.16 -21.55
N THR A 616 8.64 -5.26 -20.23
CA THR A 616 7.48 -4.75 -19.51
C THR A 616 7.46 -3.23 -19.44
N LEU A 617 8.62 -2.60 -19.21
CA LEU A 617 8.79 -1.15 -19.26
C LEU A 617 8.39 -0.63 -20.64
N GLN A 618 8.90 -1.23 -21.72
CA GLN A 618 8.49 -0.89 -23.08
C GLN A 618 6.98 -0.95 -23.21
N LYS A 619 6.35 -2.10 -22.91
CA LYS A 619 4.90 -2.30 -23.06
C LYS A 619 4.06 -1.29 -22.26
N ASN A 620 4.47 -0.97 -21.04
CA ASN A 620 3.69 -0.11 -20.14
C ASN A 620 3.98 1.39 -20.33
N CYS A 621 5.10 1.75 -20.98
CA CYS A 621 5.51 3.15 -21.17
C CYS A 621 5.29 3.69 -22.59
N LEU A 622 4.70 2.89 -23.51
CA LEU A 622 4.59 3.20 -24.95
C LEU A 622 3.89 4.54 -25.29
N GLU A 623 3.02 5.05 -24.42
CA GLU A 623 2.23 6.27 -24.69
C GLU A 623 2.88 7.55 -24.11
N SER A 624 3.60 7.45 -22.99
CA SER A 624 4.13 8.62 -22.25
C SER A 624 5.65 8.74 -22.22
N TRP A 625 6.40 7.73 -22.67
CA TRP A 625 7.87 7.75 -22.60
C TRP A 625 8.52 7.14 -23.84
N LYS A 626 9.56 7.80 -24.34
CA LYS A 626 10.43 7.21 -25.37
C LYS A 626 11.52 6.39 -24.68
N VAL A 627 11.44 5.08 -24.83
CA VAL A 627 12.46 4.12 -24.37
C VAL A 627 13.43 3.84 -25.52
N TRP A 628 14.70 4.19 -25.36
CA TRP A 628 15.73 4.02 -26.39
C TRP A 628 16.28 2.58 -26.37
N VAL A 629 15.55 1.64 -26.97
CA VAL A 629 15.93 0.21 -27.00
C VAL A 629 16.69 -0.21 -28.26
N ARG A 630 16.82 0.65 -29.28
CA ARG A 630 17.51 0.28 -30.53
C ARG A 630 19.00 -0.05 -30.33
N GLU A 631 19.65 0.52 -29.32
CA GLU A 631 21.07 0.31 -29.05
C GLU A 631 21.34 -0.84 -28.07
N LEU A 632 20.31 -1.38 -27.40
CA LEU A 632 20.43 -2.54 -26.50
C LEU A 632 20.81 -3.83 -27.25
N ASN A 633 20.35 -3.98 -28.50
CA ASN A 633 20.71 -5.10 -29.38
C ASN A 633 22.12 -4.95 -30.00
N GLU A 634 22.71 -3.76 -29.96
CA GLU A 634 24.05 -3.46 -30.50
C GLU A 634 25.10 -3.40 -29.38
N ALA A 635 24.71 -3.08 -28.14
CA ALA A 635 25.57 -3.07 -26.96
C ALA A 635 25.80 -4.45 -26.32
N SER A 636 24.96 -5.45 -26.62
CA SER A 636 25.19 -6.83 -26.18
C SER A 636 26.19 -7.55 -27.10
N ASP A 637 27.48 -7.23 -27.00
CA ASP A 637 28.52 -8.07 -27.61
C ASP A 637 28.60 -9.45 -26.91
N ASN A 638 27.90 -9.59 -25.76
CA ASN A 638 27.55 -10.85 -25.12
C ASN A 638 26.04 -11.12 -25.19
N GLY A 639 25.61 -11.80 -26.27
CA GLY A 639 24.55 -12.83 -26.20
C GLY A 639 23.05 -12.44 -26.13
N VAL A 640 22.63 -11.25 -25.68
CA VAL A 640 21.18 -10.96 -25.57
C VAL A 640 20.63 -10.29 -26.82
N ARG A 641 20.39 -11.10 -27.86
CA ARG A 641 19.53 -10.67 -28.99
C ARG A 641 18.07 -10.68 -28.57
N LEU A 642 17.42 -9.51 -28.59
CA LEU A 642 15.95 -9.45 -28.61
C LEU A 642 15.50 -9.87 -30.02
N ASP A 643 15.28 -11.16 -30.22
CA ASP A 643 14.77 -11.65 -31.49
C ASP A 643 13.37 -11.09 -31.75
N ASP A 644 13.24 -10.48 -32.94
CA ASP A 644 12.04 -9.89 -33.51
C ASP A 644 11.08 -11.02 -33.95
N GLU A 645 10.53 -11.78 -33.01
CA GLU A 645 9.37 -12.61 -33.31
C GLU A 645 8.18 -11.69 -33.55
N ARG A 646 7.91 -11.41 -34.83
CA ARG A 646 6.64 -10.90 -35.33
C ARG A 646 5.50 -11.65 -34.66
N ILE A 647 4.91 -11.03 -33.65
CA ILE A 647 3.65 -11.48 -33.06
C ILE A 647 2.60 -11.37 -34.16
N SER A 648 2.17 -12.54 -34.64
CA SER A 648 0.90 -12.69 -35.34
C SER A 648 -0.19 -12.00 -34.52
N SER A 649 -0.95 -11.15 -35.21
CA SER A 649 -2.11 -10.43 -34.69
C SER A 649 -3.04 -11.37 -33.92
N ILE A 650 -3.00 -11.31 -32.59
CA ILE A 650 -4.08 -11.77 -31.71
C ILE A 650 -5.05 -10.59 -31.59
N PRO A 651 -6.38 -10.79 -31.74
CA PRO A 651 -7.29 -9.68 -32.00
C PRO A 651 -7.36 -8.67 -30.86
N HIS A 652 -7.41 -7.40 -31.25
CA HIS A 652 -8.04 -6.34 -30.47
C HIS A 652 -9.51 -6.73 -30.20
N GLU A 653 -9.81 -7.16 -28.99
CA GLU A 653 -11.15 -7.15 -28.39
C GLU A 653 -10.96 -6.72 -26.92
N ALA A 654 -11.56 -5.68 -26.36
CA ALA A 654 -12.38 -4.59 -26.88
C ALA A 654 -12.18 -3.43 -25.89
N VAL A 655 -11.50 -2.38 -26.33
CA VAL A 655 -11.63 -1.04 -25.75
C VAL A 655 -11.96 -0.18 -26.96
N LEU A 656 -13.22 0.25 -27.00
CA LEU A 656 -13.84 1.33 -27.77
C LEU A 656 -15.32 0.95 -27.98
N GLY A 657 -16.13 1.25 -26.97
CA GLY A 657 -17.51 1.64 -27.22
C GLY A 657 -17.49 3.15 -27.42
N GLU A 658 -17.51 3.57 -28.68
CA GLU A 658 -17.76 4.95 -29.08
C GLU A 658 -19.07 5.41 -28.42
N ASN A 659 -19.00 6.37 -27.51
CA ASN A 659 -20.14 7.25 -27.27
C ASN A 659 -19.87 8.52 -28.07
N GLU A 660 -20.51 8.59 -29.23
CA GLU A 660 -20.70 9.84 -29.96
C GLU A 660 -21.25 10.91 -29.02
N PHE A 661 -20.60 12.07 -29.04
CA PHE A 661 -21.21 13.33 -28.63
C PHE A 661 -22.49 13.54 -29.46
N MET A 662 -23.66 13.45 -28.82
CA MET A 662 -24.88 14.07 -29.32
C MET A 662 -25.63 14.75 -28.16
N THR A 663 -25.58 16.08 -28.22
CA THR A 663 -26.41 17.05 -27.50
C THR A 663 -27.88 16.61 -27.40
N PHE A 664 -28.41 16.54 -26.17
CA PHE A 664 -29.85 16.51 -25.95
C PHE A 664 -30.44 17.90 -26.22
N ASN A 665 -31.25 18.01 -27.27
CA ASN A 665 -32.30 19.01 -27.36
C ASN A 665 -33.66 18.32 -27.37
N SER A 666 -34.52 18.82 -26.48
CA SER A 666 -35.91 18.45 -26.28
C SER A 666 -36.73 18.48 -27.58
N THR A 667 -37.58 17.47 -27.83
CA THR A 667 -39.03 17.60 -28.11
C THR A 667 -39.70 16.29 -28.57
N ASN A 668 -40.81 15.95 -27.91
CA ASN A 668 -42.08 15.36 -28.38
C ASN A 668 -42.19 14.20 -29.39
N ASN A 669 -43.03 13.24 -28.95
CA ASN A 669 -44.15 12.56 -29.64
C ASN A 669 -43.97 11.19 -30.36
N GLN A 670 -44.65 10.21 -29.75
CA GLN A 670 -45.64 9.26 -30.30
C GLN A 670 -45.27 8.14 -31.30
N ALA A 671 -45.66 6.91 -30.90
CA ALA A 671 -46.16 5.74 -31.67
C ALA A 671 -45.20 5.10 -32.70
N GLY A 672 -45.15 3.79 -32.97
CA GLY A 672 -45.85 2.58 -32.53
C GLY A 672 -45.35 1.41 -33.43
N GLU A 673 -45.62 0.17 -33.00
CA GLU A 673 -45.67 -1.08 -33.81
C GLU A 673 -44.39 -1.85 -34.22
N THR A 674 -44.18 -2.98 -33.51
CA THR A 674 -44.03 -4.40 -33.94
C THR A 674 -43.28 -4.77 -35.24
N HIS A 675 -42.28 -5.68 -35.13
CA HIS A 675 -42.31 -7.05 -35.68
C HIS A 675 -41.08 -7.91 -35.27
N GLU A 676 -41.32 -9.21 -35.11
CA GLU A 676 -40.44 -10.33 -34.69
C GLU A 676 -39.40 -10.83 -35.75
N PRO A 677 -38.47 -11.74 -35.40
CA PRO A 677 -37.17 -11.97 -36.06
C PRO A 677 -37.10 -13.22 -36.97
N PRO A 678 -35.92 -13.56 -37.50
CA PRO A 678 -35.59 -14.98 -37.68
C PRO A 678 -34.16 -15.41 -37.28
N GLU A 679 -34.14 -16.55 -36.56
CA GLU A 679 -33.42 -17.81 -36.77
C GLU A 679 -31.90 -17.95 -37.00
N GLN A 680 -31.44 -19.07 -36.41
CA GLN A 680 -30.11 -19.65 -36.22
C GLN A 680 -29.56 -20.36 -37.48
N VAL A 681 -28.23 -20.45 -37.58
CA VAL A 681 -27.54 -21.59 -38.23
C VAL A 681 -26.26 -21.95 -37.45
N LEU A 682 -26.19 -23.22 -37.04
CA LEU A 682 -25.05 -23.94 -36.46
C LEU A 682 -24.10 -24.44 -37.56
N PHE A 683 -22.78 -24.51 -37.31
CA PHE A 683 -21.90 -25.58 -37.84
C PHE A 683 -20.72 -25.88 -36.91
N PHE A 684 -20.48 -27.18 -36.71
CA PHE A 684 -19.41 -27.88 -35.95
C PHE A 684 -18.16 -28.14 -36.81
N SER A 685 -16.98 -28.29 -36.17
CA SER A 685 -15.90 -29.28 -36.43
C SER A 685 -14.64 -28.87 -35.63
N ASP A 686 -14.30 -29.54 -34.52
CA ASP A 686 -13.42 -30.72 -34.36
C ASP A 686 -11.94 -30.52 -34.72
N CYS A 687 -11.06 -30.69 -33.72
CA CYS A 687 -9.82 -31.48 -33.83
C CYS A 687 -9.20 -31.74 -32.44
N LEU A 688 -9.29 -33.01 -32.02
CA LEU A 688 -8.50 -33.67 -30.97
C LEU A 688 -7.05 -33.88 -31.41
N PHE A 689 -6.10 -33.86 -30.48
CA PHE A 689 -4.97 -34.82 -30.46
C PHE A 689 -4.57 -35.14 -29.01
N VAL A 690 -4.38 -36.45 -28.77
CA VAL A 690 -4.05 -37.12 -27.51
C VAL A 690 -2.85 -38.05 -27.80
N LEU A 691 -1.80 -37.90 -26.97
CA LEU A 691 -0.80 -38.85 -26.42
C LEU A 691 0.09 -39.77 -27.29
N ASP A 692 1.39 -39.76 -26.95
CA ASP A 692 2.27 -40.87 -26.44
C ASP A 692 3.74 -40.46 -26.74
N GLU A 693 4.79 -40.62 -25.92
CA GLU A 693 5.13 -41.52 -24.79
C GLU A 693 5.75 -40.77 -23.59
#